data_AF-A0A9D5V3A4-F1
#
_entry.id   AF-A0A9D5V3A4-F1
#
_cell.length_a   1.000
_cell.length_b   1.000
_cell.length_c   1.000
_cell.angle_alpha   90.00
_cell.angle_beta   90.00
_cell.angle_gamma   90.00
#
_symmetry.space_group_name_H-M   'P 1'
#
loop_
_entity.id
_entity.type
_entity.pdbx_description
1 polymer ?
#
loop_
_entity_poly.entity_id
_entity_poly.type
_entity_poly.pdbx_seq_one_letter_code
_entity_poly.pdbx_strand_id
1 'polypeptide(L)'
;MSRRFTRKDIIDAKALDAEIAGIDGALGGSFFSGDKRAKLLELFRRSLAEGRNELHRSHLQGAPGRFIVLGHTHLMDTLLQKLHSVVLADQPGVKGKWFWLRRAKREFSLVATGGYGRRELAPYSDIDLLFLMPEGKGAHLAESVEKMLYFLWDLGIDLGHAVRRIPECVEQAKKELEVRTSLLESRFLAGDEALFESYHATLTEKVLDKDPEGFQRGKLVEQSKRHERFGNSLFYLEPNIKENPGGLRDIQTFFWISKYRYRVSRPKELIANGFLSEQEYRVFSRSHAFLLRVRNALHYRAGRRDDRLTFHHQLEIAQEFGYRDRPGFRGVEQFMRRYYQVVRLVGNLSWIFLEKYKEEHRRSDLGVTPLEGPFILEADKVAVSHSKVFSEDPNNLMRLFEVAQRYVRSIHPETLRLAARDVGLIDRRFRESPETSALFLKMLNGKQAVAWVLRRMNSIGMLGRYLPEFGRVIGQTQHDLFHVYTVDEHTILAVEALRNLKAGKLQKELPLPTKLMRQVQNPVLLYLGVLCHDIAKGQGGDHQIKGAAQTRTICHRLSLSDQDTDMVTWLVGNHLLFSRTAFHRDINDPGTIVQFARKVGQAQRLDLLLLLTIADIQAVGPGIWTPWKATLLLRLHSLALETLTRGLFTYRELKQRALGIKRAVLKLLGPEGKTEMAENHLARFPVTYFTSHDPQTLASHYRALAPLMDHPLAVVFQTRPDWETTEMLIHTQDHPGLMAKISGALAVENVNILNASINTAQDGMVLDVFILQEMAGGPIVSTRKLDQIEKTLRRILTGQARPEDLIAHYRPPKVKGNTFQIPTSVVADNSFHAHTVLEITALDRVGLLFTMTRVLESHGIQISTAKIATYGERAVDVFYVRDLFGLKLEPRRLDPLIQGLRDAVDGLADGLGPKSRGPAFRTSAAAYRKLPASAAEPPGAAGSPETETRKATVPESGAADASSPKSVAPDAAGPEGVPPGASSPEAVTAVGAAPESVAEGVAAPESVISDGRESDSGSGGDRVAEDPDFDDAESSRGRGWGWS
;
A
#
# COMPACT_ATOMS: atom_id res chain seq x y z
N MET A 1 13.45 -38.42 2.22
CA MET A 1 14.80 -38.68 1.65
C MET A 1 15.05 -37.66 0.54
N SER A 2 16.28 -37.17 0.37
CA SER A 2 16.62 -36.23 -0.71
C SER A 2 17.54 -36.91 -1.73
N ARG A 3 17.10 -37.01 -2.99
CA ARG A 3 17.98 -37.35 -4.12
C ARG A 3 18.99 -36.22 -4.27
N ARG A 4 20.28 -36.53 -4.33
CA ARG A 4 21.32 -35.56 -4.71
C ARG A 4 21.13 -35.23 -6.19
N PHE A 5 20.39 -34.16 -6.48
CA PHE A 5 20.28 -33.60 -7.82
C PHE A 5 21.68 -33.22 -8.32
N THR A 6 22.03 -33.74 -9.50
CA THR A 6 23.27 -33.45 -10.20
C THR A 6 23.00 -32.44 -11.32
N ARG A 7 24.07 -31.83 -11.86
CA ARG A 7 23.97 -31.00 -13.06
C ARG A 7 23.36 -31.76 -14.25
N LYS A 8 23.62 -33.08 -14.33
CA LYS A 8 23.13 -33.97 -15.38
C LYS A 8 21.60 -34.15 -15.36
N ASP A 9 20.97 -34.07 -14.18
CA ASP A 9 19.52 -34.13 -14.06
C ASP A 9 18.83 -32.88 -14.65
N ILE A 10 19.55 -31.75 -14.73
CA ILE A 10 19.04 -30.48 -15.31
C ILE A 10 19.27 -30.45 -16.82
N ILE A 11 20.47 -30.85 -17.27
CA ILE A 11 20.83 -30.98 -18.70
C ILE A 11 22.02 -31.93 -18.89
N ASP A 12 21.87 -32.95 -19.75
CA ASP A 12 23.01 -33.77 -20.19
C ASP A 12 23.70 -33.12 -21.38
N ALA A 13 24.70 -32.30 -21.08
CA ALA A 13 25.50 -31.62 -22.10
C ALA A 13 26.20 -32.56 -23.11
N LYS A 14 26.42 -33.85 -22.77
CA LYS A 14 27.00 -34.84 -23.69
C LYS A 14 25.96 -35.44 -24.62
N ALA A 15 24.74 -35.67 -24.13
CA ALA A 15 23.62 -36.10 -24.98
C ALA A 15 23.30 -35.00 -26.00
N LEU A 16 23.25 -33.74 -25.56
CA LEU A 16 23.05 -32.58 -26.43
C LEU A 16 24.14 -32.45 -27.51
N ASP A 17 25.43 -32.66 -27.17
CA ASP A 17 26.51 -32.71 -28.18
C ASP A 17 26.28 -33.80 -29.24
N ALA A 18 25.84 -34.99 -28.81
CA ALA A 18 25.58 -36.11 -29.70
C ALA A 18 24.36 -35.87 -30.62
N GLU A 19 23.28 -35.29 -30.09
CA GLU A 19 22.09 -34.94 -30.89
C GLU A 19 22.39 -33.83 -31.92
N ILE A 20 23.16 -32.79 -31.56
CA ILE A 20 23.55 -31.73 -32.52
C ILE A 20 24.47 -32.31 -33.62
N ALA A 21 25.43 -33.17 -33.27
CA ALA A 21 26.26 -33.87 -34.25
C ALA A 21 25.44 -34.83 -35.15
N GLY A 22 24.37 -35.42 -34.61
CA GLY A 22 23.41 -36.21 -35.39
C GLY A 22 22.63 -35.36 -36.41
N ILE A 23 22.21 -34.15 -36.02
CA ILE A 23 21.59 -33.17 -36.94
C ILE A 23 22.59 -32.75 -38.03
N ASP A 24 23.87 -32.57 -37.69
CA ASP A 24 24.93 -32.23 -38.64
C ASP A 24 25.15 -33.31 -39.71
N GLY A 25 25.25 -34.57 -39.27
CA GLY A 25 25.48 -35.72 -40.14
C GLY A 25 24.26 -36.13 -40.98
N ALA A 26 23.04 -35.79 -40.53
CA ALA A 26 21.81 -36.14 -41.23
C ALA A 26 21.32 -35.07 -42.22
N LEU A 27 21.75 -33.81 -42.08
CA LEU A 27 21.29 -32.69 -42.91
C LEU A 27 22.46 -31.81 -43.40
N GLY A 28 22.58 -31.68 -44.72
CA GLY A 28 23.47 -30.72 -45.35
C GLY A 28 23.01 -29.26 -45.17
N GLY A 29 23.90 -28.32 -45.49
CA GLY A 29 23.63 -26.88 -45.35
C GLY A 29 23.88 -26.31 -43.95
N SER A 30 23.52 -25.04 -43.79
CA SER A 30 23.75 -24.24 -42.58
C SER A 30 22.76 -24.61 -41.46
N PHE A 31 23.24 -24.60 -40.23
CA PHE A 31 22.40 -24.73 -39.02
C PHE A 31 21.40 -23.58 -38.84
N PHE A 32 21.56 -22.49 -39.58
CA PHE A 32 20.69 -21.32 -39.53
C PHE A 32 19.82 -21.18 -40.78
N SER A 33 19.69 -22.25 -41.58
CA SER A 33 18.73 -22.35 -42.69
C SER A 33 17.93 -23.66 -42.70
N GLY A 34 16.75 -23.62 -43.32
CA GLY A 34 15.90 -24.79 -43.64
C GLY A 34 15.62 -25.76 -42.48
N ASP A 35 15.46 -27.04 -42.82
CA ASP A 35 15.12 -28.12 -41.88
C ASP A 35 16.17 -28.31 -40.79
N LYS A 36 17.44 -28.01 -41.07
CA LYS A 36 18.55 -28.14 -40.12
C LYS A 36 18.37 -27.15 -38.97
N ARG A 37 17.98 -25.91 -39.29
CA ARG A 37 17.57 -24.91 -38.30
C ARG A 37 16.34 -25.33 -37.51
N ALA A 38 15.32 -25.87 -38.19
CA ALA A 38 14.08 -26.31 -37.54
C ALA A 38 14.35 -27.39 -36.46
N LYS A 39 15.12 -28.43 -36.79
CA LYS A 39 15.51 -29.49 -35.83
C LYS A 39 16.40 -28.99 -34.71
N LEU A 40 17.35 -28.09 -34.99
CA LEU A 40 18.20 -27.49 -33.96
C LEU A 40 17.37 -26.66 -32.96
N LEU A 41 16.42 -25.87 -33.47
CA LEU A 41 15.51 -25.05 -32.67
C LEU A 41 14.56 -25.91 -31.82
N GLU A 42 14.04 -27.01 -32.39
CA GLU A 42 13.24 -28.01 -31.67
C GLU A 42 14.03 -28.65 -30.52
N LEU A 43 15.26 -29.13 -30.79
CA LEU A 43 16.16 -29.71 -29.79
C LEU A 43 16.43 -28.74 -28.63
N PHE A 44 16.77 -27.49 -28.93
CA PHE A 44 17.03 -26.47 -27.91
C PHE A 44 15.76 -26.11 -27.11
N ARG A 45 14.59 -26.00 -27.76
CA ARG A 45 13.29 -25.84 -27.07
C ARG A 45 13.00 -27.01 -26.12
N ARG A 46 13.24 -28.24 -26.57
CA ARG A 46 13.04 -29.47 -25.78
C ARG A 46 13.91 -29.49 -24.54
N SER A 47 15.24 -29.35 -24.68
CA SER A 47 16.17 -29.34 -23.54
C SER A 47 15.93 -28.18 -22.57
N LEU A 48 15.55 -27.00 -23.08
CA LEU A 48 15.19 -25.86 -22.25
C LEU A 48 13.91 -26.14 -21.43
N ALA A 49 12.90 -26.76 -22.03
CA ALA A 49 11.66 -27.13 -21.34
C ALA A 49 11.89 -28.24 -20.30
N GLU A 50 12.64 -29.29 -20.66
CA GLU A 50 13.01 -30.40 -19.76
C GLU A 50 13.74 -29.89 -18.51
N GLY A 51 14.80 -29.09 -18.69
CA GLY A 51 15.57 -28.53 -17.58
C GLY A 51 14.79 -27.54 -16.72
N ARG A 52 13.95 -26.69 -17.33
CA ARG A 52 13.03 -25.79 -16.58
C ARG A 52 12.02 -26.58 -15.76
N ASN A 53 11.50 -27.69 -16.28
CA ASN A 53 10.54 -28.56 -15.58
C ASN A 53 11.19 -29.32 -14.41
N GLU A 54 12.43 -29.80 -14.54
CA GLU A 54 13.17 -30.38 -13.41
C GLU A 54 13.40 -29.35 -12.29
N LEU A 55 13.78 -28.12 -12.66
CA LEU A 55 13.99 -27.04 -11.70
C LEU A 55 12.68 -26.61 -11.01
N HIS A 56 11.55 -26.60 -11.72
CA HIS A 56 10.25 -26.34 -11.10
C HIS A 56 9.86 -27.47 -10.14
N ARG A 57 10.04 -28.75 -10.53
CA ARG A 57 9.78 -29.90 -9.66
C ARG A 57 10.66 -29.89 -8.41
N SER A 58 11.94 -29.56 -8.56
CA SER A 58 12.90 -29.38 -7.47
C SER A 58 12.47 -28.27 -6.50
N HIS A 59 11.91 -27.17 -7.01
CA HIS A 59 11.41 -26.06 -6.20
C HIS A 59 10.22 -26.48 -5.32
N LEU A 60 9.24 -27.16 -5.92
CA LEU A 60 8.07 -27.70 -5.20
C LEU A 60 8.45 -28.77 -4.17
N GLN A 61 9.54 -29.51 -4.39
CA GLN A 61 10.15 -30.42 -3.40
C GLN A 61 10.97 -29.70 -2.30
N GLY A 62 10.94 -28.36 -2.27
CA GLY A 62 11.54 -27.55 -1.20
C GLY A 62 13.01 -27.18 -1.41
N ALA A 63 13.55 -27.30 -2.63
CA ALA A 63 14.93 -26.91 -2.90
C ALA A 63 15.21 -25.42 -2.59
N PRO A 64 16.39 -25.06 -2.03
CA PRO A 64 16.71 -23.67 -1.69
C PRO A 64 16.66 -22.73 -2.90
N GLY A 65 16.21 -21.48 -2.70
CA GLY A 65 16.09 -20.49 -3.79
C GLY A 65 17.40 -20.30 -4.59
N ARG A 66 18.55 -20.33 -3.91
CA ARG A 66 19.88 -20.26 -4.53
C ARG A 66 20.20 -21.45 -5.45
N PHE A 67 19.71 -22.66 -5.13
CA PHE A 67 19.92 -23.84 -5.99
C PHE A 67 19.17 -23.69 -7.32
N ILE A 68 17.92 -23.20 -7.27
CA ILE A 68 17.08 -23.00 -8.45
C ILE A 68 17.68 -21.98 -9.41
N VAL A 69 18.16 -20.81 -8.91
CA VAL A 69 18.74 -19.78 -9.80
C VAL A 69 20.10 -20.18 -10.38
N LEU A 70 20.92 -20.93 -9.62
CA LEU A 70 22.15 -21.53 -10.14
C LEU A 70 21.85 -22.62 -11.17
N GLY A 71 20.74 -23.35 -11.02
CA GLY A 71 20.27 -24.35 -11.97
C GLY A 71 19.82 -23.75 -13.30
N HIS A 72 18.96 -22.72 -13.27
CA HIS A 72 18.56 -21.98 -14.48
C HIS A 72 19.77 -21.31 -15.15
N THR A 73 20.68 -20.74 -14.36
CA THR A 73 21.95 -20.21 -14.88
C THR A 73 22.75 -21.30 -15.60
N HIS A 74 22.91 -22.49 -15.00
CA HIS A 74 23.70 -23.58 -15.61
C HIS A 74 23.04 -24.14 -16.87
N LEU A 75 21.71 -24.27 -16.89
CA LEU A 75 20.94 -24.66 -18.07
C LEU A 75 21.21 -23.68 -19.23
N MET A 76 21.13 -22.37 -18.97
CA MET A 76 21.37 -21.34 -19.98
C MET A 76 22.84 -21.24 -20.40
N ASP A 77 23.79 -21.32 -19.44
CA ASP A 77 25.23 -21.36 -19.72
C ASP A 77 25.55 -22.49 -20.72
N THR A 78 24.97 -23.68 -20.49
CA THR A 78 25.18 -24.86 -21.34
C THR A 78 24.62 -24.63 -22.74
N LEU A 79 23.38 -24.17 -22.86
CA LEU A 79 22.74 -23.91 -24.16
C LEU A 79 23.49 -22.82 -24.96
N LEU A 80 23.87 -21.71 -24.32
CA LEU A 80 24.65 -20.65 -24.99
C LEU A 80 26.03 -21.11 -25.43
N GLN A 81 26.72 -21.92 -24.62
CA GLN A 81 28.01 -22.53 -25.01
C GLN A 81 27.85 -23.46 -26.22
N LYS A 82 26.75 -24.23 -26.31
CA LYS A 82 26.46 -25.04 -27.51
C LYS A 82 26.12 -24.18 -28.72
N LEU A 83 25.25 -23.18 -28.58
CA LEU A 83 24.88 -22.27 -29.67
C LEU A 83 26.09 -21.52 -30.25
N HIS A 84 26.95 -20.98 -29.38
CA HIS A 84 28.20 -20.35 -29.78
C HIS A 84 29.12 -21.31 -30.56
N SER A 85 29.18 -22.59 -30.15
CA SER A 85 29.93 -23.62 -30.87
C SER A 85 29.29 -23.95 -32.23
N VAL A 86 27.96 -24.02 -32.32
CA VAL A 86 27.24 -24.21 -33.59
C VAL A 86 27.55 -23.07 -34.57
N VAL A 87 27.49 -21.80 -34.11
CA VAL A 87 27.73 -20.63 -34.97
C VAL A 87 29.15 -20.62 -35.53
N LEU A 88 30.18 -20.89 -34.72
CA LEU A 88 31.56 -20.98 -35.23
C LEU A 88 31.80 -22.22 -36.12
N ALA A 89 30.98 -23.26 -36.01
CA ALA A 89 31.00 -24.41 -36.92
C ALA A 89 30.31 -24.13 -38.27
N ASP A 90 29.40 -23.17 -38.32
CA ASP A 90 28.58 -22.82 -39.50
C ASP A 90 29.30 -21.92 -40.52
N GLN A 91 30.52 -21.46 -40.22
CA GLN A 91 31.24 -20.50 -41.05
C GLN A 91 31.71 -21.10 -42.40
N PRO A 92 31.63 -20.35 -43.52
CA PRO A 92 32.09 -20.80 -44.82
C PRO A 92 33.55 -21.26 -44.81
N GLY A 93 33.79 -22.51 -45.24
CA GLY A 93 35.11 -23.13 -45.30
C GLY A 93 35.45 -24.07 -44.14
N VAL A 94 34.69 -24.08 -43.04
CA VAL A 94 34.87 -25.01 -41.91
C VAL A 94 34.34 -26.40 -42.26
N LYS A 95 35.12 -27.17 -43.04
CA LYS A 95 34.72 -28.52 -43.50
C LYS A 95 35.02 -29.63 -42.49
N GLY A 96 34.04 -29.93 -41.64
CA GLY A 96 33.82 -31.25 -41.05
C GLY A 96 34.48 -31.51 -39.69
N LYS A 97 33.86 -32.46 -38.96
CA LYS A 97 34.24 -32.94 -37.61
C LYS A 97 34.15 -31.89 -36.50
N TRP A 98 32.90 -31.60 -36.12
CA TRP A 98 32.42 -31.03 -34.85
C TRP A 98 33.34 -31.27 -33.63
N PHE A 99 33.89 -32.49 -33.52
CA PHE A 99 34.80 -32.95 -32.47
C PHE A 99 36.03 -32.05 -32.21
N TRP A 100 36.50 -31.28 -33.20
CA TRP A 100 37.68 -30.41 -33.05
C TRP A 100 37.38 -28.98 -32.58
N LEU A 101 36.12 -28.57 -32.45
CA LEU A 101 35.77 -27.18 -32.09
C LEU A 101 36.25 -26.72 -30.70
N ARG A 102 36.71 -27.64 -29.85
CA ARG A 102 37.48 -27.33 -28.62
C ARG A 102 38.80 -26.60 -28.89
N ARG A 103 39.19 -26.43 -30.17
CA ARG A 103 40.38 -25.73 -30.67
C ARG A 103 40.10 -24.80 -31.87
N ALA A 104 38.84 -24.52 -32.20
CA ALA A 104 38.51 -23.54 -33.24
C ALA A 104 39.03 -22.13 -32.88
N LYS A 105 39.21 -21.27 -33.89
CA LYS A 105 39.65 -19.88 -33.65
C LYS A 105 38.66 -19.19 -32.69
N ARG A 106 39.22 -18.63 -31.62
CA ARG A 106 38.48 -17.81 -30.65
C ARG A 106 38.38 -16.40 -31.23
N GLU A 107 37.26 -16.07 -31.89
CA GLU A 107 37.17 -14.81 -32.66
C GLU A 107 36.49 -13.64 -31.92
N PHE A 108 35.61 -13.91 -30.96
CA PHE A 108 34.98 -12.94 -30.06
C PHE A 108 34.72 -13.60 -28.71
N SER A 109 34.41 -12.84 -27.64
CA SER A 109 34.02 -13.41 -26.34
C SER A 109 32.52 -13.25 -26.11
N LEU A 110 31.86 -14.32 -25.68
CA LEU A 110 30.50 -14.26 -25.14
C LEU A 110 30.56 -14.11 -23.62
N VAL A 111 29.94 -13.05 -23.10
CA VAL A 111 30.00 -12.65 -21.69
C VAL A 111 28.58 -12.46 -21.15
N ALA A 112 28.26 -13.05 -20.00
CA ALA A 112 27.05 -12.74 -19.26
C ALA A 112 27.27 -11.50 -18.38
N THR A 113 26.33 -10.58 -18.35
CA THR A 113 26.37 -9.38 -17.49
C THR A 113 25.18 -9.34 -16.53
N GLY A 114 25.12 -8.33 -15.66
CA GLY A 114 23.99 -8.13 -14.73
C GLY A 114 23.64 -9.36 -13.87
N GLY A 115 22.33 -9.62 -13.73
CA GLY A 115 21.82 -10.72 -12.91
C GLY A 115 22.22 -12.11 -13.39
N TYR A 116 22.39 -12.28 -14.71
CA TYR A 116 22.85 -13.54 -15.31
C TYR A 116 24.37 -13.74 -15.16
N GLY A 117 25.14 -12.65 -15.22
CA GLY A 117 26.57 -12.60 -14.88
C GLY A 117 26.80 -13.04 -13.43
N ARG A 118 26.05 -12.48 -12.48
CA ARG A 118 26.08 -12.85 -11.05
C ARG A 118 25.59 -14.28 -10.72
N ARG A 119 25.02 -15.00 -11.70
CA ARG A 119 24.42 -16.34 -11.56
C ARG A 119 23.15 -16.39 -10.68
N GLU A 120 22.32 -15.35 -10.77
CA GLU A 120 21.03 -15.23 -10.07
C GLU A 120 19.82 -15.27 -11.03
N LEU A 121 19.93 -16.02 -12.13
CA LEU A 121 18.87 -16.16 -13.13
C LEU A 121 17.62 -16.84 -12.52
N ALA A 122 16.57 -16.08 -12.25
CA ALA A 122 15.28 -16.59 -11.79
C ALA A 122 14.47 -17.20 -12.94
N PRO A 123 13.44 -18.03 -12.68
CA PRO A 123 12.51 -18.49 -13.71
C PRO A 123 11.89 -17.30 -14.44
N TYR A 124 11.73 -17.35 -15.77
CA TYR A 124 11.19 -16.23 -16.57
C TYR A 124 11.92 -14.87 -16.39
N SER A 125 13.17 -14.86 -15.91
CA SER A 125 14.02 -13.68 -16.02
C SER A 125 14.68 -13.60 -17.39
N ASP A 126 14.80 -12.37 -17.84
CA ASP A 126 15.70 -11.84 -18.84
C ASP A 126 17.16 -12.28 -18.63
N ILE A 127 17.91 -12.45 -19.74
CA ILE A 127 19.36 -12.62 -19.74
C ILE A 127 20.06 -11.43 -20.39
N ASP A 128 21.18 -11.01 -19.80
CA ASP A 128 22.03 -9.93 -20.34
C ASP A 128 23.30 -10.52 -20.97
N LEU A 129 23.55 -10.25 -22.25
CA LEU A 129 24.72 -10.72 -23.00
C LEU A 129 25.57 -9.56 -23.58
N LEU A 130 26.86 -9.57 -23.28
CA LEU A 130 27.87 -8.78 -23.97
C LEU A 130 28.60 -9.67 -24.98
N PHE A 131 28.50 -9.32 -26.25
CA PHE A 131 29.33 -9.82 -27.34
C PHE A 131 30.54 -8.90 -27.44
N LEU A 132 31.66 -9.36 -26.87
CA LEU A 132 32.92 -8.62 -26.80
C LEU A 132 33.73 -8.88 -28.06
N MET A 133 33.92 -7.84 -28.87
CA MET A 133 34.54 -7.92 -30.19
C MET A 133 36.03 -7.52 -30.14
N PRO A 134 36.90 -8.14 -30.96
CA PRO A 134 38.28 -7.70 -31.14
C PRO A 134 38.36 -6.41 -31.95
N GLU A 135 39.54 -5.78 -31.95
CA GLU A 135 39.81 -4.62 -32.82
C GLU A 135 40.09 -5.07 -34.27
N GLY A 136 39.34 -4.53 -35.23
CA GLY A 136 39.50 -4.81 -36.65
C GLY A 136 38.19 -4.81 -37.45
N LYS A 137 38.26 -5.21 -38.73
CA LYS A 137 37.08 -5.44 -39.57
C LYS A 137 36.61 -6.90 -39.43
N GLY A 138 35.50 -7.13 -38.71
CA GLY A 138 34.94 -8.46 -38.47
C GLY A 138 33.50 -8.62 -38.98
N ALA A 139 33.27 -8.47 -40.29
CA ALA A 139 31.93 -8.56 -40.87
C ALA A 139 31.28 -9.95 -40.66
N HIS A 140 32.07 -11.03 -40.74
CA HIS A 140 31.62 -12.40 -40.44
C HIS A 140 31.31 -12.62 -38.96
N LEU A 141 31.91 -11.81 -38.06
CA LEU A 141 31.58 -11.81 -36.63
C LEU A 141 30.24 -11.14 -36.37
N ALA A 142 29.90 -10.07 -37.11
CA ALA A 142 28.58 -9.47 -37.04
C ALA A 142 27.48 -10.45 -37.48
N GLU A 143 27.68 -11.15 -38.61
CA GLU A 143 26.78 -12.24 -39.06
C GLU A 143 26.68 -13.37 -38.01
N SER A 144 27.80 -13.72 -37.37
CA SER A 144 27.83 -14.75 -36.31
C SER A 144 27.01 -14.33 -35.08
N VAL A 145 27.11 -13.06 -34.65
CA VAL A 145 26.29 -12.52 -33.56
C VAL A 145 24.81 -12.45 -33.96
N GLU A 146 24.51 -11.96 -35.16
CA GLU A 146 23.15 -11.87 -35.69
C GLU A 146 22.44 -13.24 -35.74
N LYS A 147 23.15 -14.29 -36.19
CA LYS A 147 22.67 -15.68 -36.12
C LYS A 147 22.35 -16.13 -34.69
N MET A 148 23.16 -15.75 -33.68
CA MET A 148 22.84 -16.04 -32.27
C MET A 148 21.60 -15.29 -31.80
N LEU A 149 21.45 -14.01 -32.14
CA LEU A 149 20.33 -13.17 -31.70
C LEU A 149 18.99 -13.70 -32.24
N TYR A 150 18.85 -13.91 -33.56
CA TYR A 150 17.61 -14.46 -34.13
C TYR A 150 17.29 -15.86 -33.61
N PHE A 151 18.29 -16.71 -33.36
CA PHE A 151 18.05 -18.04 -32.80
C PHE A 151 17.53 -17.96 -31.35
N LEU A 152 18.06 -17.04 -30.52
CA LEU A 152 17.59 -16.83 -29.15
C LEU A 152 16.17 -16.22 -29.09
N TRP A 153 15.85 -15.28 -29.97
CA TRP A 153 14.48 -14.75 -30.08
C TRP A 153 13.49 -15.82 -30.53
N ASP A 154 13.85 -16.69 -31.49
CA ASP A 154 13.02 -17.82 -31.90
C ASP A 154 12.88 -18.92 -30.83
N LEU A 155 13.81 -19.01 -29.88
CA LEU A 155 13.64 -19.82 -28.66
C LEU A 155 12.69 -19.19 -27.63
N GLY A 156 12.22 -17.97 -27.86
CA GLY A 156 11.39 -17.22 -26.90
C GLY A 156 12.16 -16.76 -25.68
N ILE A 157 13.44 -16.39 -25.85
CA ILE A 157 14.29 -15.83 -24.78
C ILE A 157 14.18 -14.31 -24.77
N ASP A 158 13.82 -13.76 -23.61
CA ASP A 158 13.93 -12.33 -23.32
C ASP A 158 15.41 -11.98 -23.09
N LEU A 159 15.94 -11.04 -23.89
CA LEU A 159 17.37 -10.88 -24.14
C LEU A 159 17.78 -9.41 -24.21
N GLY A 160 18.39 -8.92 -23.13
CA GLY A 160 19.22 -7.73 -23.16
C GLY A 160 20.57 -8.06 -23.81
N HIS A 161 21.04 -7.25 -24.76
CA HIS A 161 22.35 -7.48 -25.37
C HIS A 161 23.10 -6.20 -25.73
N ALA A 162 24.42 -6.32 -25.82
CA ALA A 162 25.30 -5.30 -26.36
C ALA A 162 26.41 -5.95 -27.19
N VAL A 163 26.74 -5.35 -28.34
CA VAL A 163 27.91 -5.72 -29.16
C VAL A 163 28.91 -4.57 -29.06
N ARG A 164 30.07 -4.81 -28.45
CA ARG A 164 31.05 -3.75 -28.12
C ARG A 164 32.49 -4.25 -28.15
N ARG A 165 33.41 -3.35 -28.45
CA ARG A 165 34.86 -3.48 -28.24
C ARG A 165 35.28 -2.93 -26.88
N ILE A 166 36.51 -3.21 -26.45
CA ILE A 166 37.03 -2.77 -25.13
C ILE A 166 36.93 -1.25 -24.93
N PRO A 167 37.31 -0.38 -25.89
CA PRO A 167 37.22 1.08 -25.71
C PRO A 167 35.79 1.57 -25.51
N GLU A 168 34.83 1.01 -26.27
CA GLU A 168 33.41 1.34 -26.21
C GLU A 168 32.80 0.93 -24.86
N CYS A 169 33.17 -0.25 -24.33
CA CYS A 169 32.83 -0.65 -22.97
C CYS A 169 33.36 0.32 -21.91
N VAL A 170 34.61 0.78 -22.03
CA VAL A 170 35.24 1.73 -21.09
C VAL A 170 34.59 3.11 -21.16
N GLU A 171 34.28 3.61 -22.35
CA GLU A 171 33.62 4.91 -22.54
C GLU A 171 32.21 4.92 -21.94
N GLN A 172 31.41 3.90 -22.25
CA GLN A 172 30.04 3.75 -21.76
C GLN A 172 30.01 3.54 -20.24
N ALA A 173 30.95 2.77 -19.69
CA ALA A 173 31.11 2.60 -18.24
C ALA A 173 31.51 3.91 -17.52
N LYS A 174 32.21 4.83 -18.17
CA LYS A 174 32.49 6.16 -17.60
C LYS A 174 31.24 7.02 -17.57
N LYS A 175 30.49 7.06 -18.68
CA LYS A 175 29.27 7.87 -18.86
C LYS A 175 28.11 7.43 -17.95
N GLU A 176 27.81 6.14 -17.88
CA GLU A 176 26.56 5.64 -17.28
C GLU A 176 26.79 4.69 -16.10
N LEU A 177 26.22 5.04 -14.94
CA LEU A 177 26.37 4.28 -13.70
C LEU A 177 25.70 2.89 -13.78
N GLU A 178 24.58 2.75 -14.49
CA GLU A 178 23.90 1.46 -14.70
C GLU A 178 24.75 0.52 -15.57
N VAL A 179 25.29 1.01 -16.69
CA VAL A 179 26.24 0.27 -17.54
C VAL A 179 27.50 -0.10 -16.75
N ARG A 180 28.08 0.84 -15.99
CA ARG A 180 29.24 0.58 -15.11
C ARG A 180 28.96 -0.56 -14.12
N THR A 181 27.71 -0.68 -13.65
CA THR A 181 27.27 -1.73 -12.74
C THR A 181 27.09 -3.06 -13.45
N SER A 182 26.42 -3.08 -14.60
CA SER A 182 26.21 -4.32 -15.38
C SER A 182 27.54 -4.96 -15.80
N LEU A 183 28.51 -4.13 -16.21
CA LEU A 183 29.87 -4.56 -16.57
C LEU A 183 30.73 -4.98 -15.36
N LEU A 184 30.44 -4.49 -14.15
CA LEU A 184 31.05 -5.00 -12.90
C LEU A 184 30.64 -6.47 -12.64
N GLU A 185 29.52 -6.93 -13.21
CA GLU A 185 29.00 -8.29 -13.05
C GLU A 185 29.39 -9.25 -14.18
N SER A 186 30.23 -8.79 -15.12
CA SER A 186 30.70 -9.55 -16.27
C SER A 186 31.31 -10.92 -15.90
N ARG A 187 30.87 -11.95 -16.62
CA ARG A 187 31.31 -13.34 -16.47
C ARG A 187 31.45 -14.00 -17.84
N PHE A 188 32.63 -14.50 -18.15
CA PHE A 188 32.90 -15.29 -19.35
C PHE A 188 31.96 -16.50 -19.49
N LEU A 189 31.45 -16.73 -20.70
CA LEU A 189 30.66 -17.92 -21.06
C LEU A 189 31.39 -18.79 -22.10
N ALA A 190 31.85 -18.19 -23.20
CA ALA A 190 32.44 -18.88 -24.34
C ALA A 190 33.30 -17.92 -25.19
N GLY A 191 34.04 -18.44 -26.15
CA GLY A 191 34.80 -17.64 -27.12
C GLY A 191 36.22 -17.32 -26.67
N ASP A 192 36.68 -16.10 -26.91
CA ASP A 192 38.04 -15.70 -26.53
C ASP A 192 38.17 -15.26 -25.06
N GLU A 193 38.88 -16.07 -24.32
CA GLU A 193 39.22 -15.89 -22.90
C GLU A 193 40.27 -14.78 -22.73
N ALA A 194 41.24 -14.66 -23.67
CA ALA A 194 42.30 -13.66 -23.58
C ALA A 194 41.79 -12.24 -23.87
N LEU A 195 40.87 -12.10 -24.83
CA LEU A 195 40.10 -10.86 -25.05
C LEU A 195 39.24 -10.49 -23.83
N PHE A 196 38.63 -11.47 -23.15
CA PHE A 196 37.87 -11.22 -21.92
C PHE A 196 38.77 -10.78 -20.74
N GLU A 197 39.92 -11.41 -20.55
CA GLU A 197 40.92 -11.01 -19.55
C GLU A 197 41.44 -9.59 -19.81
N SER A 198 41.76 -9.28 -21.07
CA SER A 198 42.18 -7.95 -21.52
C SER A 198 41.10 -6.89 -21.27
N TYR A 199 39.83 -7.22 -21.54
CA TYR A 199 38.67 -6.39 -21.21
C TYR A 199 38.56 -6.14 -19.69
N HIS A 200 38.65 -7.19 -18.88
CA HIS A 200 38.49 -7.08 -17.43
C HIS A 200 39.62 -6.25 -16.78
N ALA A 201 40.87 -6.46 -17.22
CA ALA A 201 42.01 -5.65 -16.81
C ALA A 201 41.83 -4.17 -17.19
N THR A 202 41.46 -3.90 -18.46
CA THR A 202 41.28 -2.52 -18.95
C THR A 202 40.12 -1.81 -18.26
N LEU A 203 38.99 -2.49 -18.03
CA LEU A 203 37.86 -1.93 -17.28
C LEU A 203 38.25 -1.57 -15.85
N THR A 204 39.06 -2.42 -15.20
CA THR A 204 39.55 -2.18 -13.84
C THR A 204 40.42 -0.91 -13.80
N GLU A 205 41.49 -0.88 -14.60
CA GLU A 205 42.49 0.20 -14.58
C GLU A 205 41.93 1.54 -15.08
N LYS A 206 41.06 1.53 -16.10
CA LYS A 206 40.51 2.76 -16.73
C LYS A 206 39.20 3.27 -16.09
N VAL A 207 38.51 2.47 -15.26
CA VAL A 207 37.21 2.85 -14.66
C VAL A 207 37.13 2.50 -13.18
N LEU A 208 37.26 1.23 -12.81
CA LEU A 208 36.97 0.77 -11.44
C LEU A 208 37.96 1.30 -10.40
N ASP A 209 39.21 1.58 -10.80
CA ASP A 209 40.25 2.16 -9.94
C ASP A 209 40.22 3.70 -9.87
N LYS A 210 39.37 4.37 -10.66
CA LYS A 210 39.40 5.84 -10.80
C LYS A 210 38.42 6.60 -9.90
N ASP A 211 37.29 5.98 -9.53
CA ASP A 211 36.22 6.65 -8.77
C ASP A 211 35.38 5.67 -7.93
N PRO A 212 35.88 5.20 -6.77
CA PRO A 212 35.09 4.37 -5.85
C PRO A 212 34.05 5.17 -5.07
N GLU A 213 34.36 6.42 -4.70
CA GLU A 213 33.46 7.27 -3.91
C GLU A 213 32.26 7.76 -4.71
N GLY A 214 32.44 8.22 -5.95
CA GLY A 214 31.35 8.62 -6.84
C GLY A 214 30.46 7.44 -7.21
N PHE A 215 31.03 6.24 -7.39
CA PHE A 215 30.24 5.01 -7.53
C PHE A 215 29.38 4.74 -6.28
N GLN A 216 29.97 4.76 -5.08
CA GLN A 216 29.22 4.57 -3.83
C GLN A 216 28.13 5.63 -3.63
N ARG A 217 28.46 6.90 -3.84
CA ARG A 217 27.55 8.05 -3.73
C ARG A 217 26.37 7.93 -4.69
N GLY A 218 26.64 7.57 -5.95
CA GLY A 218 25.61 7.31 -6.95
C GLY A 218 24.70 6.14 -6.56
N LYS A 219 25.26 5.05 -6.05
CA LYS A 219 24.49 3.88 -5.58
C LYS A 219 23.66 4.15 -4.32
N LEU A 220 24.10 5.04 -3.44
CA LEU A 220 23.29 5.53 -2.32
C LEU A 220 22.12 6.39 -2.82
N VAL A 221 22.33 7.26 -3.82
CA VAL A 221 21.25 8.07 -4.43
C VAL A 221 20.23 7.19 -5.18
N GLU A 222 20.68 6.16 -5.91
CA GLU A 222 19.79 5.14 -6.48
C GLU A 222 18.96 4.41 -5.40
N GLN A 223 19.56 4.11 -4.25
CA GLN A 223 18.89 3.44 -3.14
C GLN A 223 17.83 4.34 -2.49
N SER A 224 18.15 5.59 -2.13
CA SER A 224 17.18 6.52 -1.54
C SER A 224 15.99 6.76 -2.48
N LYS A 225 16.25 7.08 -3.76
CA LYS A 225 15.19 7.28 -4.77
C LYS A 225 14.35 6.04 -5.03
N ARG A 226 14.88 4.84 -4.78
CA ARG A 226 14.13 3.58 -4.80
C ARG A 226 13.27 3.42 -3.55
N HIS A 227 13.83 3.64 -2.37
CA HIS A 227 13.13 3.51 -1.08
C HIS A 227 11.98 4.52 -0.95
N GLU A 228 12.17 5.76 -1.42
CA GLU A 228 11.16 6.82 -1.43
C GLU A 228 9.88 6.42 -2.19
N ARG A 229 10.02 5.74 -3.34
CA ARG A 229 8.90 5.21 -4.14
C ARG A 229 8.05 4.16 -3.41
N PHE A 230 8.60 3.57 -2.34
CA PHE A 230 7.92 2.61 -1.46
C PHE A 230 7.69 3.18 -0.04
N GLY A 231 7.61 4.51 0.09
CA GLY A 231 7.32 5.20 1.35
C GLY A 231 8.43 5.06 2.41
N ASN A 232 9.67 4.73 1.99
CA ASN A 232 10.80 4.42 2.86
C ASN A 232 10.57 3.30 3.89
N SER A 233 9.57 2.42 3.66
CA SER A 233 9.16 1.38 4.61
C SER A 233 9.60 -0.04 4.19
N LEU A 234 10.21 -0.76 5.13
CA LEU A 234 10.47 -2.20 5.09
C LEU A 234 9.19 -3.04 5.13
N PHE A 235 8.09 -2.46 5.61
CA PHE A 235 6.95 -3.18 6.18
C PHE A 235 5.69 -3.14 5.32
N TYR A 236 5.83 -2.83 4.03
CA TYR A 236 4.75 -2.73 3.05
C TYR A 236 3.97 -4.06 2.92
N LEU A 237 2.64 -4.07 2.97
CA LEU A 237 1.82 -5.30 3.05
C LEU A 237 1.79 -6.14 1.77
N GLU A 238 1.86 -5.53 0.59
CA GLU A 238 2.11 -6.24 -0.68
C GLU A 238 3.48 -5.84 -1.27
N PRO A 239 4.60 -6.27 -0.67
CA PRO A 239 5.91 -5.71 -0.97
C PRO A 239 6.44 -6.18 -2.32
N ASN A 240 7.19 -5.30 -3.01
CA ASN A 240 8.08 -5.74 -4.08
C ASN A 240 9.36 -6.33 -3.45
N ILE A 241 9.50 -7.65 -3.48
CA ILE A 241 10.57 -8.38 -2.76
C ILE A 241 11.99 -8.07 -3.26
N LYS A 242 12.10 -7.40 -4.40
CA LYS A 242 13.36 -7.01 -5.04
C LYS A 242 13.68 -5.55 -4.78
N GLU A 243 12.72 -4.65 -4.94
CA GLU A 243 12.95 -3.21 -4.98
C GLU A 243 12.56 -2.45 -3.68
N ASN A 244 11.72 -3.02 -2.80
CA ASN A 244 11.47 -2.42 -1.47
C ASN A 244 12.77 -2.38 -0.62
N PRO A 245 12.82 -1.51 0.41
CA PRO A 245 13.83 -1.59 1.47
C PRO A 245 13.99 -3.02 2.02
N GLY A 246 15.23 -3.43 2.26
CA GLY A 246 15.60 -4.78 2.71
C GLY A 246 15.37 -5.90 1.68
N GLY A 247 14.91 -5.58 0.47
CA GLY A 247 14.73 -6.53 -0.64
C GLY A 247 16.03 -6.94 -1.34
N LEU A 248 15.90 -7.74 -2.41
CA LEU A 248 17.06 -8.27 -3.15
C LEU A 248 17.98 -7.18 -3.75
N ARG A 249 17.50 -5.97 -4.05
CA ARG A 249 18.38 -4.90 -4.53
C ARG A 249 19.16 -4.21 -3.41
N ASP A 250 18.71 -4.23 -2.16
CA ASP A 250 19.56 -3.75 -1.05
C ASP A 250 20.75 -4.70 -0.82
N ILE A 251 20.54 -6.01 -1.03
CA ILE A 251 21.59 -7.04 -1.10
C ILE A 251 22.57 -6.76 -2.26
N GLN A 252 22.04 -6.45 -3.44
CA GLN A 252 22.86 -6.22 -4.64
C GLN A 252 23.63 -4.88 -4.59
N THR A 253 22.98 -3.79 -4.17
CA THR A 253 23.61 -2.47 -3.95
C THR A 253 24.81 -2.58 -3.00
N PHE A 254 24.65 -3.30 -1.89
CA PHE A 254 25.74 -3.63 -0.97
C PHE A 254 26.90 -4.35 -1.70
N PHE A 255 26.63 -5.47 -2.40
CA PHE A 255 27.70 -6.22 -3.07
C PHE A 255 28.36 -5.49 -4.24
N TRP A 256 27.64 -4.62 -4.96
CA TRP A 256 28.24 -3.79 -6.00
C TRP A 256 29.26 -2.82 -5.40
N ILE A 257 28.91 -2.14 -4.31
CA ILE A 257 29.85 -1.25 -3.59
C ILE A 257 31.05 -2.07 -3.08
N SER A 258 30.81 -3.24 -2.47
CA SER A 258 31.88 -4.12 -1.98
C SER A 258 32.84 -4.57 -3.10
N LYS A 259 32.31 -5.07 -4.22
CA LYS A 259 33.10 -5.56 -5.37
C LYS A 259 33.84 -4.41 -6.07
N TYR A 260 33.21 -3.23 -6.16
CA TYR A 260 33.82 -2.05 -6.76
C TYR A 260 34.96 -1.48 -5.90
N ARG A 261 34.89 -1.55 -4.57
CA ARG A 261 35.94 -0.98 -3.69
C ARG A 261 37.04 -1.97 -3.29
N TYR A 262 36.67 -3.19 -2.90
CA TYR A 262 37.58 -4.18 -2.30
C TYR A 262 37.90 -5.36 -3.22
N ARG A 263 37.48 -5.30 -4.50
CA ARG A 263 37.67 -6.33 -5.54
C ARG A 263 37.12 -7.73 -5.18
N VAL A 264 36.33 -7.85 -4.12
CA VAL A 264 35.77 -9.13 -3.65
C VAL A 264 34.87 -9.79 -4.70
N SER A 265 35.15 -11.05 -4.98
CA SER A 265 34.36 -11.92 -5.85
C SER A 265 33.19 -12.57 -5.12
N ARG A 266 33.25 -12.71 -3.79
CA ARG A 266 32.21 -13.36 -2.99
C ARG A 266 31.90 -12.62 -1.69
N PRO A 267 30.63 -12.66 -1.23
CA PRO A 267 30.21 -12.08 0.06
C PRO A 267 31.01 -12.53 1.29
N LYS A 268 31.60 -13.73 1.25
CA LYS A 268 32.39 -14.28 2.37
C LYS A 268 33.75 -13.61 2.53
N GLU A 269 34.32 -13.06 1.46
CA GLU A 269 35.66 -12.44 1.49
C GLU A 269 35.68 -11.17 2.35
N LEU A 270 34.53 -10.52 2.52
CA LEU A 270 34.32 -9.38 3.44
C LEU A 270 34.52 -9.73 4.93
N ILE A 271 34.64 -11.02 5.29
CA ILE A 271 34.97 -11.45 6.65
C ILE A 271 36.47 -11.24 6.93
N ALA A 272 37.35 -11.58 5.98
CA ALA A 272 38.79 -11.38 6.14
C ALA A 272 39.15 -9.90 6.30
N ASN A 273 38.41 -9.03 5.61
CA ASN A 273 38.55 -7.58 5.69
C ASN A 273 37.77 -6.94 6.87
N GLY A 274 37.22 -7.74 7.80
CA GLY A 274 36.56 -7.25 9.02
C GLY A 274 35.26 -6.45 8.79
N PHE A 275 34.64 -6.51 7.60
CA PHE A 275 33.37 -5.82 7.33
C PHE A 275 32.16 -6.61 7.81
N LEU A 276 32.23 -7.95 7.77
CA LEU A 276 31.22 -8.86 8.29
C LEU A 276 31.85 -9.85 9.27
N SER A 277 31.17 -10.14 10.37
CA SER A 277 31.41 -11.38 11.12
C SER A 277 30.87 -12.59 10.36
N GLU A 278 31.41 -13.77 10.65
CA GLU A 278 30.88 -15.06 10.16
C GLU A 278 29.40 -15.27 10.56
N GLN A 279 28.95 -14.69 11.69
CA GLN A 279 27.55 -14.71 12.09
C GLN A 279 26.66 -13.81 11.22
N GLU A 280 27.08 -12.57 10.94
CA GLU A 280 26.38 -11.67 10.02
C GLU A 280 26.31 -12.30 8.62
N TYR A 281 27.41 -12.85 8.09
CA TYR A 281 27.45 -13.57 6.81
C TYR A 281 26.49 -14.78 6.77
N ARG A 282 26.43 -15.58 7.84
CA ARG A 282 25.48 -16.70 7.97
C ARG A 282 24.01 -16.25 8.04
N VAL A 283 23.72 -15.10 8.66
CA VAL A 283 22.38 -14.50 8.64
C VAL A 283 22.04 -14.02 7.24
N PHE A 284 22.89 -13.19 6.66
CA PHE A 284 22.75 -12.61 5.33
C PHE A 284 22.51 -13.68 4.26
N SER A 285 23.34 -14.73 4.24
CA SER A 285 23.24 -15.82 3.26
C SER A 285 21.91 -16.58 3.33
N ARG A 286 21.35 -16.74 4.54
CA ARG A 286 20.03 -17.36 4.75
C ARG A 286 18.90 -16.42 4.34
N SER A 287 19.01 -15.13 4.64
CA SER A 287 18.07 -14.09 4.18
C SER A 287 18.01 -14.04 2.64
N HIS A 288 19.16 -13.99 1.97
CA HIS A 288 19.24 -14.00 0.52
C HIS A 288 18.62 -15.27 -0.09
N ALA A 289 18.97 -16.45 0.44
CA ALA A 289 18.41 -17.72 -0.05
C ALA A 289 16.89 -17.86 0.17
N PHE A 290 16.32 -17.20 1.19
CA PHE A 290 14.88 -17.11 1.42
C PHE A 290 14.21 -16.17 0.41
N LEU A 291 14.72 -14.95 0.21
CA LEU A 291 14.16 -13.99 -0.75
C LEU A 291 14.19 -14.54 -2.19
N LEU A 292 15.28 -15.21 -2.59
CA LEU A 292 15.33 -15.93 -3.87
C LEU A 292 14.29 -17.06 -3.95
N ARG A 293 13.98 -17.76 -2.85
CA ARG A 293 12.95 -18.80 -2.85
C ARG A 293 11.56 -18.18 -3.10
N VAL A 294 11.24 -17.07 -2.44
CA VAL A 294 9.98 -16.33 -2.67
C VAL A 294 9.90 -15.82 -4.11
N ARG A 295 11.00 -15.28 -4.66
CA ARG A 295 11.06 -14.83 -6.06
C ARG A 295 10.75 -15.94 -7.06
N ASN A 296 11.38 -17.10 -6.88
CA ASN A 296 11.16 -18.24 -7.75
C ASN A 296 9.69 -18.71 -7.70
N ALA A 297 9.08 -18.73 -6.51
CA ALA A 297 7.68 -19.10 -6.34
C ALA A 297 6.76 -18.08 -7.05
N LEU A 298 6.93 -16.77 -6.81
CA LEU A 298 6.20 -15.72 -7.52
C LEU A 298 6.28 -15.88 -9.05
N HIS A 299 7.49 -16.07 -9.57
CA HIS A 299 7.72 -16.22 -11.01
C HIS A 299 7.08 -17.49 -11.57
N TYR A 300 7.17 -18.64 -10.87
CA TYR A 300 6.50 -19.88 -11.29
C TYR A 300 4.97 -19.77 -11.27
N ARG A 301 4.39 -19.13 -10.25
CA ARG A 301 2.92 -19.00 -10.11
C ARG A 301 2.31 -17.94 -11.01
N ALA A 302 3.04 -16.85 -11.29
CA ALA A 302 2.62 -15.83 -12.25
C ALA A 302 2.78 -16.30 -13.72
N GLY A 303 3.64 -17.29 -13.99
CA GLY A 303 3.99 -17.74 -15.34
C GLY A 303 4.83 -16.73 -16.14
N ARG A 304 5.41 -15.74 -15.46
CA ARG A 304 6.16 -14.59 -15.99
C ARG A 304 7.01 -13.98 -14.89
N ARG A 305 7.83 -12.98 -15.22
CA ARG A 305 8.47 -12.09 -14.23
C ARG A 305 7.39 -11.36 -13.42
N ASP A 306 7.42 -11.53 -12.09
CA ASP A 306 6.70 -10.69 -11.13
C ASP A 306 7.42 -10.65 -9.78
N ASP A 307 7.76 -9.46 -9.32
CA ASP A 307 8.46 -9.22 -8.06
C ASP A 307 7.51 -8.73 -6.93
N ARG A 308 6.19 -8.58 -7.16
CA ARG A 308 5.20 -8.14 -6.13
C ARG A 308 4.58 -9.33 -5.40
N LEU A 309 4.76 -9.36 -4.08
CA LEU A 309 4.16 -10.36 -3.19
C LEU A 309 2.73 -9.96 -2.81
N THR A 310 1.80 -10.08 -3.75
CA THR A 310 0.36 -9.77 -3.55
C THR A 310 -0.29 -10.68 -2.53
N PHE A 311 -1.39 -10.26 -1.90
CA PHE A 311 -2.14 -11.04 -0.91
C PHE A 311 -2.51 -12.45 -1.41
N HIS A 312 -2.83 -12.59 -2.71
CA HIS A 312 -3.07 -13.88 -3.36
C HIS A 312 -1.83 -14.77 -3.30
N HIS A 313 -0.70 -14.25 -3.78
CA HIS A 313 0.56 -14.98 -3.76
C HIS A 313 1.08 -15.24 -2.33
N GLN A 314 0.75 -14.39 -1.34
CA GLN A 314 1.07 -14.65 0.07
C GLN A 314 0.38 -15.91 0.58
N LEU A 315 -0.93 -16.06 0.31
CA LEU A 315 -1.71 -17.25 0.69
C LEU A 315 -1.15 -18.50 0.02
N GLU A 316 -0.93 -18.44 -1.30
CA GLU A 316 -0.42 -19.55 -2.10
C GLU A 316 0.99 -19.99 -1.67
N ILE A 317 1.93 -19.05 -1.55
CA ILE A 317 3.33 -19.32 -1.22
C ILE A 317 3.46 -19.79 0.24
N ALA A 318 2.62 -19.30 1.15
CA ALA A 318 2.56 -19.82 2.51
C ALA A 318 2.17 -21.32 2.53
N GLN A 319 1.13 -21.72 1.78
CA GLN A 319 0.73 -23.12 1.64
C GLN A 319 1.84 -23.97 1.01
N GLU A 320 2.41 -23.50 -0.11
CA GLU A 320 3.49 -24.17 -0.85
C GLU A 320 4.77 -24.35 -0.01
N PHE A 321 5.08 -23.39 0.87
CA PHE A 321 6.23 -23.47 1.78
C PHE A 321 5.92 -24.27 3.06
N GLY A 322 4.71 -24.80 3.20
CA GLY A 322 4.30 -25.68 4.30
C GLY A 322 3.84 -24.97 5.57
N TYR A 323 3.55 -23.66 5.51
CA TYR A 323 2.91 -22.96 6.62
C TYR A 323 1.46 -23.42 6.77
N ARG A 324 1.02 -23.61 8.02
CA ARG A 324 -0.32 -24.08 8.38
C ARG A 324 -0.91 -23.19 9.46
N ASP A 325 -2.23 -23.04 9.43
CA ASP A 325 -2.96 -22.32 10.48
C ASP A 325 -2.76 -22.97 11.84
N ARG A 326 -2.76 -22.12 12.88
CA ARG A 326 -2.69 -22.50 14.29
C ARG A 326 -3.71 -21.64 15.06
N PRO A 327 -4.16 -22.06 16.25
CA PRO A 327 -4.99 -21.22 17.11
C PRO A 327 -4.36 -19.83 17.30
N GLY A 328 -5.05 -18.79 16.81
CA GLY A 328 -4.58 -17.39 16.87
C GLY A 328 -3.59 -16.93 15.79
N PHE A 329 -3.12 -17.79 14.87
CA PHE A 329 -2.16 -17.40 13.83
C PHE A 329 -2.41 -18.10 12.50
N ARG A 330 -2.75 -17.33 11.44
CA ARG A 330 -2.88 -17.89 10.09
C ARG A 330 -1.52 -18.29 9.51
N GLY A 331 -1.50 -19.26 8.59
CA GLY A 331 -0.29 -19.70 7.89
C GLY A 331 0.36 -18.57 7.08
N VAL A 332 -0.48 -17.75 6.44
CA VAL A 332 -0.02 -16.55 5.69
C VAL A 332 0.63 -15.50 6.58
N GLU A 333 0.11 -15.25 7.78
CA GLU A 333 0.71 -14.33 8.76
C GLU A 333 2.05 -14.86 9.27
N GLN A 334 2.17 -16.17 9.51
CA GLN A 334 3.45 -16.80 9.89
C GLN A 334 4.50 -16.69 8.78
N PHE A 335 4.09 -16.81 7.51
CA PHE A 335 4.95 -16.59 6.35
C PHE A 335 5.37 -15.12 6.21
N MET A 336 4.43 -14.18 6.27
CA MET A 336 4.74 -12.76 6.13
C MET A 336 5.55 -12.21 7.30
N ARG A 337 5.26 -12.63 8.54
CA ARG A 337 6.10 -12.29 9.69
C ARG A 337 7.52 -12.84 9.56
N ARG A 338 7.71 -13.98 8.88
CA ARG A 338 9.05 -14.47 8.52
C ARG A 338 9.70 -13.62 7.42
N TYR A 339 8.95 -13.15 6.43
CA TYR A 339 9.43 -12.21 5.41
C TYR A 339 9.93 -10.89 6.04
N TYR A 340 9.15 -10.25 6.93
CA TYR A 340 9.55 -8.99 7.57
C TYR A 340 10.77 -9.14 8.49
N GLN A 341 10.91 -10.28 9.18
CA GLN A 341 12.15 -10.61 9.89
C GLN A 341 13.36 -10.65 8.94
N VAL A 342 13.20 -11.23 7.74
CA VAL A 342 14.28 -11.35 6.75
C VAL A 342 14.67 -9.99 6.17
N VAL A 343 13.72 -9.18 5.69
CA VAL A 343 14.05 -7.86 5.11
C VAL A 343 14.58 -6.87 6.15
N ARG A 344 14.09 -6.91 7.40
CA ARG A 344 14.66 -6.08 8.48
C ARG A 344 16.12 -6.45 8.77
N LEU A 345 16.45 -7.75 8.78
CA LEU A 345 17.84 -8.20 8.94
C LEU A 345 18.73 -7.76 7.77
N VAL A 346 18.23 -7.81 6.53
CA VAL A 346 18.96 -7.29 5.35
C VAL A 346 19.18 -5.78 5.47
N GLY A 347 18.12 -5.00 5.75
CA GLY A 347 18.21 -3.54 5.87
C GLY A 347 19.19 -3.10 6.97
N ASN A 348 19.15 -3.75 8.14
CA ASN A 348 20.12 -3.51 9.21
C ASN A 348 21.56 -3.77 8.75
N LEU A 349 21.84 -4.94 8.15
CA LEU A 349 23.19 -5.32 7.75
C LEU A 349 23.74 -4.43 6.62
N SER A 350 22.91 -4.11 5.62
CA SER A 350 23.28 -3.16 4.57
C SER A 350 23.56 -1.77 5.15
N TRP A 351 22.73 -1.26 6.08
CA TRP A 351 22.97 0.03 6.71
C TRP A 351 24.27 0.05 7.55
N ILE A 352 24.51 -0.96 8.39
CA ILE A 352 25.74 -1.07 9.20
C ILE A 352 26.99 -1.08 8.31
N PHE A 353 26.97 -1.86 7.22
CA PHE A 353 28.09 -1.89 6.27
C PHE A 353 28.30 -0.53 5.56
N LEU A 354 27.22 0.09 5.07
CA LEU A 354 27.30 1.35 4.33
C LEU A 354 27.78 2.51 5.19
N GLU A 355 27.55 2.48 6.51
CA GLU A 355 28.13 3.43 7.44
C GLU A 355 29.60 3.10 7.79
N LYS A 356 29.95 1.82 8.05
CA LYS A 356 31.35 1.42 8.27
C LYS A 356 32.26 1.79 7.08
N TYR A 357 31.74 1.69 5.85
CA TYR A 357 32.43 2.19 4.66
C TYR A 357 32.74 3.70 4.75
N LYS A 358 31.79 4.52 5.21
CA LYS A 358 31.96 5.97 5.36
C LYS A 358 32.97 6.34 6.46
N GLU A 359 33.08 5.50 7.49
CA GLU A 359 34.08 5.66 8.56
C GLU A 359 35.50 5.35 8.06
N GLU A 360 35.72 4.24 7.34
CA GLU A 360 37.03 3.90 6.75
C GLU A 360 37.59 4.99 5.82
N HIS A 361 36.71 5.81 5.21
CA HIS A 361 37.06 6.85 4.26
C HIS A 361 36.94 8.29 4.82
N ARG A 362 36.65 8.45 6.11
CA ARG A 362 36.78 9.76 6.78
C ARG A 362 38.22 9.94 7.27
N ARG A 363 38.75 11.15 7.16
CA ARG A 363 40.03 11.48 7.81
C ARG A 363 39.87 11.38 9.32
N SER A 364 40.91 10.86 9.97
CA SER A 364 41.02 10.60 11.42
C SER A 364 40.99 11.86 12.29
N ASP A 365 41.00 13.04 11.69
CA ASP A 365 41.22 14.34 12.32
C ASP A 365 39.96 14.86 13.08
N LEU A 366 38.88 14.08 13.12
CA LEU A 366 37.61 14.41 13.77
C LEU A 366 37.65 14.02 15.27
N GLY A 367 37.95 15.01 16.12
CA GLY A 367 38.13 14.82 17.56
C GLY A 367 36.97 14.14 18.28
N VAL A 368 37.31 13.17 19.13
CA VAL A 368 36.37 12.51 20.05
C VAL A 368 36.01 13.47 21.18
N THR A 369 34.72 13.81 21.31
CA THR A 369 34.22 14.67 22.39
C THR A 369 33.46 13.82 23.43
N PRO A 370 33.81 13.85 24.72
CA PRO A 370 33.03 13.16 25.75
C PRO A 370 31.58 13.65 25.81
N LEU A 371 30.63 12.72 26.02
CA LEU A 371 29.24 13.00 26.36
C LEU A 371 28.97 12.56 27.81
N GLU A 372 27.70 12.50 28.22
CA GLU A 372 27.36 12.03 29.56
C GLU A 372 27.61 10.53 29.76
N GLY A 373 28.14 10.15 30.93
CA GLY A 373 28.39 8.77 31.29
C GLY A 373 29.39 8.08 30.35
N PRO A 374 29.12 6.87 29.85
CA PRO A 374 30.05 6.10 29.02
C PRO A 374 29.95 6.43 27.51
N PHE A 375 29.28 7.52 27.13
CA PHE A 375 29.07 7.91 25.73
C PHE A 375 30.08 8.96 25.27
N ILE A 376 30.39 8.91 23.98
CA ILE A 376 31.26 9.87 23.29
C ILE A 376 30.61 10.30 21.98
N LEU A 377 31.00 11.46 21.45
CA LEU A 377 30.69 11.92 20.11
C LEU A 377 31.93 11.71 19.24
N GLU A 378 31.82 10.80 18.28
CA GLU A 378 32.85 10.42 17.32
C GLU A 378 32.36 10.78 15.92
N ALA A 379 33.02 11.73 15.25
CA ALA A 379 32.67 12.17 13.89
C ALA A 379 31.16 12.45 13.67
N ASP A 380 30.54 13.25 14.54
CA ASP A 380 29.09 13.55 14.60
C ASP A 380 28.16 12.38 14.97
N LYS A 381 28.70 11.24 15.43
CA LYS A 381 27.92 10.06 15.83
C LYS A 381 28.07 9.77 17.33
N VAL A 382 26.99 9.35 17.99
CA VAL A 382 27.07 8.88 19.38
C VAL A 382 27.66 7.47 19.38
N ALA A 383 28.79 7.29 20.06
CA ALA A 383 29.42 6.00 20.30
C ALA A 383 29.53 5.70 21.81
N VAL A 384 29.86 4.46 22.16
CA VAL A 384 30.29 4.07 23.51
C VAL A 384 31.82 4.14 23.64
N SER A 385 32.32 4.50 24.82
CA SER A 385 33.76 4.62 25.07
C SER A 385 34.53 3.30 24.94
N HIS A 386 33.87 2.15 25.13
CA HIS A 386 34.47 0.82 25.00
C HIS A 386 33.39 -0.28 24.83
N SER A 387 33.81 -1.52 24.53
CA SER A 387 32.94 -2.61 24.05
C SER A 387 32.12 -3.37 25.10
N LYS A 388 32.21 -2.98 26.39
CA LYS A 388 31.53 -3.64 27.53
C LYS A 388 30.46 -2.78 28.22
N VAL A 389 30.27 -1.53 27.81
CA VAL A 389 29.35 -0.55 28.43
C VAL A 389 27.94 -1.08 28.73
N PHE A 390 27.38 -1.94 27.87
CA PHE A 390 26.05 -2.53 28.06
C PHE A 390 26.06 -3.77 28.97
N SER A 391 27.16 -4.52 29.04
CA SER A 391 27.33 -5.63 29.97
C SER A 391 27.67 -5.18 31.40
N GLU A 392 28.20 -3.97 31.55
CA GLU A 392 28.56 -3.38 32.85
C GLU A 392 27.37 -2.63 33.49
N ASP A 393 26.64 -1.81 32.72
CA ASP A 393 25.30 -1.32 33.09
C ASP A 393 24.33 -1.50 31.90
N PRO A 394 23.40 -2.47 31.98
CA PRO A 394 22.37 -2.67 30.97
C PRO A 394 21.49 -1.44 30.70
N ASN A 395 21.25 -0.55 31.67
CA ASN A 395 20.46 0.68 31.45
C ASN A 395 21.08 1.57 30.35
N ASN A 396 22.39 1.44 30.09
CA ASN A 396 23.04 2.13 28.97
C ASN A 396 22.44 1.77 27.60
N LEU A 397 21.80 0.61 27.44
CA LEU A 397 21.03 0.31 26.22
C LEU A 397 19.90 1.33 26.01
N MET A 398 19.21 1.76 27.06
CA MET A 398 18.16 2.80 26.97
C MET A 398 18.77 4.21 26.90
N ARG A 399 19.81 4.47 27.69
CA ARG A 399 20.51 5.76 27.74
C ARG A 399 21.12 6.14 26.38
N LEU A 400 21.67 5.17 25.64
CA LEU A 400 22.20 5.35 24.27
C LEU A 400 21.18 6.04 23.34
N PHE A 401 19.95 5.53 23.32
CA PHE A 401 18.91 6.02 22.43
C PHE A 401 18.39 7.40 22.86
N GLU A 402 18.29 7.67 24.17
CA GLU A 402 17.90 8.99 24.67
C GLU A 402 18.97 10.04 24.38
N VAL A 403 20.25 9.72 24.60
CA VAL A 403 21.39 10.57 24.23
C VAL A 403 21.37 10.88 22.73
N ALA A 404 21.30 9.85 21.87
CA ALA A 404 21.27 10.04 20.42
C ALA A 404 20.08 10.91 19.93
N GLN A 405 18.89 10.68 20.49
CA GLN A 405 17.71 11.51 20.21
C GLN A 405 17.89 12.95 20.67
N ARG A 406 18.47 13.17 21.86
CA ARG A 406 18.66 14.50 22.45
C ARG A 406 19.57 15.38 21.60
N TYR A 407 20.73 14.85 21.18
CA TYR A 407 21.70 15.57 20.35
C TYR A 407 21.39 15.53 18.83
N VAL A 408 20.31 14.85 18.40
CA VAL A 408 19.92 14.65 16.98
C VAL A 408 21.04 14.01 16.12
N ARG A 409 21.82 13.12 16.74
CA ARG A 409 22.96 12.47 16.08
C ARG A 409 22.61 11.03 15.71
N SER A 410 23.15 10.57 14.60
CA SER A 410 23.19 9.13 14.30
C SER A 410 24.02 8.39 15.36
N ILE A 411 23.66 7.15 15.67
CA ILE A 411 24.51 6.28 16.52
C ILE A 411 25.61 5.67 15.65
N HIS A 412 26.81 5.50 16.21
CA HIS A 412 27.95 4.88 15.53
C HIS A 412 27.64 3.41 15.18
N PRO A 413 28.01 2.89 14.00
CA PRO A 413 27.57 1.57 13.54
C PRO A 413 28.05 0.44 14.44
N GLU A 414 29.28 0.53 14.94
CA GLU A 414 29.83 -0.46 15.87
C GLU A 414 29.17 -0.37 17.25
N THR A 415 28.74 0.83 17.68
CA THR A 415 27.90 0.97 18.89
C THR A 415 26.51 0.37 18.71
N LEU A 416 25.92 0.47 17.51
CA LEU A 416 24.67 -0.24 17.19
C LEU A 416 24.84 -1.76 17.04
N ARG A 417 26.02 -2.25 16.60
CA ARG A 417 26.36 -3.68 16.65
C ARG A 417 26.46 -4.19 18.08
N LEU A 418 27.18 -3.48 18.94
CA LEU A 418 27.29 -3.80 20.37
C LEU A 418 25.90 -3.81 21.02
N ALA A 419 25.06 -2.78 20.78
CA ALA A 419 23.69 -2.75 21.27
C ALA A 419 22.84 -3.92 20.72
N ALA A 420 22.97 -4.27 19.43
CA ALA A 420 22.24 -5.37 18.79
C ALA A 420 22.73 -6.77 19.23
N ARG A 421 23.98 -6.91 19.68
CA ARG A 421 24.50 -8.07 20.42
C ARG A 421 23.84 -8.14 21.80
N ASP A 422 23.80 -7.02 22.49
CA ASP A 422 23.51 -6.95 23.93
C ASP A 422 22.03 -6.74 24.28
N VAL A 423 21.12 -6.62 23.29
CA VAL A 423 19.65 -6.78 23.54
C VAL A 423 19.28 -8.12 24.20
N GLY A 424 20.22 -9.07 24.24
CA GLY A 424 20.17 -10.25 25.10
C GLY A 424 19.88 -9.93 26.58
N LEU A 425 20.49 -8.86 27.10
CA LEU A 425 20.47 -8.43 28.51
C LEU A 425 19.15 -7.82 28.97
N ILE A 426 18.19 -7.62 28.05
CA ILE A 426 16.88 -7.03 28.35
C ILE A 426 15.98 -8.09 29.01
N ASP A 427 16.22 -8.30 30.30
CA ASP A 427 15.57 -9.26 31.17
C ASP A 427 14.33 -8.68 31.88
N ARG A 428 13.85 -9.34 32.95
CA ARG A 428 12.77 -8.80 33.79
C ARG A 428 13.22 -7.57 34.59
N ARG A 429 14.41 -7.59 35.19
CA ARG A 429 14.93 -6.49 36.03
C ARG A 429 15.10 -5.19 35.22
N PHE A 430 15.65 -5.27 34.01
CA PHE A 430 15.72 -4.12 33.09
C PHE A 430 14.34 -3.55 32.75
N ARG A 431 13.34 -4.42 32.51
CA ARG A 431 11.97 -3.99 32.19
C ARG A 431 11.21 -3.39 33.37
N GLU A 432 11.60 -3.70 34.61
CA GLU A 432 11.01 -3.19 35.84
C GLU A 432 11.87 -2.08 36.50
N SER A 433 12.99 -1.69 35.87
CA SER A 433 13.88 -0.62 36.34
C SER A 433 13.22 0.76 36.23
N PRO A 434 13.03 1.50 37.35
CA PRO A 434 12.47 2.86 37.32
C PRO A 434 13.33 3.84 36.50
N GLU A 435 14.64 3.64 36.48
CA GLU A 435 15.62 4.41 35.70
C GLU A 435 15.41 4.23 34.19
N THR A 436 15.30 2.98 33.73
CA THR A 436 15.02 2.68 32.32
C THR A 436 13.62 3.18 31.91
N SER A 437 12.62 3.04 32.78
CA SER A 437 11.27 3.60 32.53
C SER A 437 11.26 5.13 32.46
N ALA A 438 12.01 5.82 33.32
CA ALA A 438 12.18 7.27 33.27
C ALA A 438 12.88 7.72 31.97
N LEU A 439 13.94 7.02 31.54
CA LEU A 439 14.60 7.27 30.25
C LEU A 439 13.65 7.06 29.05
N PHE A 440 12.83 6.02 29.06
CA PHE A 440 11.84 5.78 28.00
C PHE A 440 10.76 6.85 27.93
N LEU A 441 10.18 7.26 29.07
CA LEU A 441 9.20 8.35 29.13
C LEU A 441 9.82 9.69 28.70
N LYS A 442 11.07 9.96 29.08
CA LYS A 442 11.86 11.13 28.65
C LYS A 442 12.05 11.15 27.13
N MET A 443 12.34 10.01 26.49
CA MET A 443 12.42 9.91 25.03
C MET A 443 11.09 10.24 24.34
N LEU A 444 9.98 9.69 24.83
CA LEU A 444 8.64 10.00 24.28
C LEU A 444 8.30 11.49 24.42
N ASN A 445 8.70 12.12 25.53
CA ASN A 445 8.53 13.57 25.75
C ASN A 445 9.55 14.44 24.99
N GLY A 446 10.53 13.84 24.31
CA GLY A 446 11.60 14.56 23.62
C GLY A 446 11.09 15.59 22.61
N LYS A 447 11.79 16.71 22.43
CA LYS A 447 11.38 17.79 21.51
C LYS A 447 11.40 17.35 20.04
N GLN A 448 12.24 16.38 19.69
CA GLN A 448 12.56 15.95 18.34
C GLN A 448 12.74 14.43 18.23
N ALA A 449 12.82 13.91 17.00
CA ALA A 449 13.25 12.54 16.65
C ALA A 449 12.53 11.34 17.34
N VAL A 450 11.36 11.51 17.97
CA VAL A 450 10.65 10.41 18.69
C VAL A 450 10.36 9.19 17.80
N ALA A 451 9.80 9.39 16.61
CA ALA A 451 9.52 8.28 15.69
C ALA A 451 10.81 7.63 15.17
N TRP A 452 11.86 8.42 14.91
CA TRP A 452 13.17 7.91 14.51
C TRP A 452 13.80 7.02 15.59
N VAL A 453 13.75 7.43 16.87
CA VAL A 453 14.35 6.64 17.94
C VAL A 453 13.57 5.34 18.17
N LEU A 454 12.23 5.39 18.16
CA LEU A 454 11.39 4.19 18.22
C LEU A 454 11.66 3.24 17.04
N ARG A 455 11.78 3.76 15.81
CA ARG A 455 12.11 2.98 14.61
C ARG A 455 13.50 2.34 14.70
N ARG A 456 14.49 3.03 15.28
CA ARG A 456 15.84 2.49 15.52
C ARG A 456 15.85 1.41 16.61
N MET A 457 15.16 1.64 17.73
CA MET A 457 14.96 0.61 18.77
C MET A 457 14.20 -0.61 18.23
N ASN A 458 13.22 -0.43 17.35
CA ASN A 458 12.51 -1.54 16.69
C ASN A 458 13.44 -2.29 15.71
N SER A 459 14.26 -1.57 14.93
CA SER A 459 15.15 -2.17 13.93
C SER A 459 16.13 -3.19 14.53
N ILE A 460 16.77 -2.86 15.66
CA ILE A 460 17.66 -3.80 16.39
C ILE A 460 16.91 -4.80 17.30
N GLY A 461 15.57 -4.72 17.36
CA GLY A 461 14.73 -5.59 18.19
C GLY A 461 14.66 -5.21 19.68
N MET A 462 15.28 -4.10 20.09
CA MET A 462 15.24 -3.59 21.46
C MET A 462 13.81 -3.23 21.89
N LEU A 463 13.02 -2.56 21.05
CA LEU A 463 11.68 -2.09 21.43
C LEU A 463 10.77 -3.25 21.82
N GLY A 464 10.76 -4.33 21.04
CA GLY A 464 10.01 -5.56 21.34
C GLY A 464 10.61 -6.43 22.45
N ARG A 465 11.85 -6.18 22.87
CA ARG A 465 12.47 -6.78 24.07
C ARG A 465 12.06 -6.02 25.34
N TYR A 466 11.99 -4.69 25.28
CA TYR A 466 11.60 -3.83 26.39
C TYR A 466 10.09 -3.79 26.62
N LEU A 467 9.29 -3.81 25.55
CA LEU A 467 7.85 -3.98 25.56
C LEU A 467 7.49 -5.33 24.91
N PRO A 468 7.46 -6.45 25.67
CA PRO A 468 7.18 -7.78 25.13
C PRO A 468 5.81 -7.90 24.45
N GLU A 469 4.86 -7.04 24.84
CA GLU A 469 3.55 -6.90 24.24
C GLU A 469 3.67 -6.36 22.80
N PHE A 470 4.43 -5.27 22.61
CA PHE A 470 4.78 -4.74 21.29
C PHE A 470 5.60 -5.76 20.48
N GLY A 471 6.48 -6.52 21.15
CA GLY A 471 7.24 -7.63 20.55
C GLY A 471 6.39 -8.72 19.90
N ARG A 472 5.11 -8.85 20.27
CA ARG A 472 4.15 -9.77 19.62
C ARG A 472 3.69 -9.25 18.27
N VAL A 473 3.45 -7.95 18.14
CA VAL A 473 2.94 -7.33 16.90
C VAL A 473 4.04 -6.93 15.90
N ILE A 474 5.33 -7.02 16.27
CA ILE A 474 6.44 -6.81 15.33
C ILE A 474 6.36 -7.77 14.14
N GLY A 475 6.25 -7.18 12.94
CA GLY A 475 6.08 -7.88 11.67
C GLY A 475 4.73 -8.58 11.51
N GLN A 476 3.73 -8.26 12.35
CA GLN A 476 2.37 -8.77 12.21
C GLN A 476 1.67 -8.04 11.07
N THR A 477 1.32 -8.78 10.03
CA THR A 477 0.37 -8.33 9.00
C THR A 477 -1.03 -8.32 9.57
N GLN A 478 -1.77 -7.25 9.30
CA GLN A 478 -3.22 -7.34 9.26
C GLN A 478 -3.57 -7.82 7.86
N HIS A 479 -4.16 -9.00 7.71
CA HIS A 479 -4.59 -9.49 6.40
C HIS A 479 -5.97 -8.88 6.08
N ASP A 480 -5.96 -7.57 5.91
CA ASP A 480 -7.07 -6.73 5.45
C ASP A 480 -6.61 -5.82 4.31
N LEU A 481 -7.57 -5.13 3.69
CA LEU A 481 -7.39 -4.39 2.44
C LEU A 481 -6.89 -2.95 2.63
N PHE A 482 -6.64 -2.49 3.86
CA PHE A 482 -6.46 -1.04 4.15
C PHE A 482 -5.07 -0.74 4.67
N HIS A 483 -4.57 -1.56 5.60
CA HIS A 483 -3.24 -1.37 6.14
C HIS A 483 -2.20 -1.58 5.04
N VAL A 484 -1.41 -0.54 4.78
CA VAL A 484 -0.28 -0.62 3.87
C VAL A 484 0.99 -1.06 4.60
N TYR A 485 1.01 -1.01 5.94
CA TYR A 485 2.15 -1.36 6.79
C TYR A 485 1.83 -2.44 7.84
N THR A 486 2.83 -3.14 8.36
CA THR A 486 2.67 -3.99 9.56
C THR A 486 2.33 -3.15 10.79
N VAL A 487 1.68 -3.77 11.77
CA VAL A 487 1.18 -3.10 12.99
C VAL A 487 2.25 -2.26 13.69
N ASP A 488 3.48 -2.75 13.78
CA ASP A 488 4.58 -2.06 14.47
C ASP A 488 5.07 -0.81 13.73
N GLU A 489 5.15 -0.82 12.40
CA GLU A 489 5.55 0.37 11.62
C GLU A 489 4.40 1.38 11.48
N HIS A 490 3.16 0.90 11.26
CA HIS A 490 1.95 1.72 11.32
C HIS A 490 1.88 2.50 12.64
N THR A 491 2.12 1.83 13.78
CA THR A 491 2.10 2.44 15.11
C THR A 491 3.18 3.52 15.26
N ILE A 492 4.38 3.31 14.71
CA ILE A 492 5.47 4.30 14.75
C ILE A 492 5.16 5.49 13.83
N LEU A 493 4.55 5.26 12.67
CA LEU A 493 4.07 6.31 11.76
C LEU A 493 2.95 7.15 12.37
N ALA A 494 2.05 6.55 13.17
CA ALA A 494 1.02 7.30 13.90
C ALA A 494 1.66 8.21 14.97
N VAL A 495 2.68 7.75 15.69
CA VAL A 495 3.47 8.63 16.58
C VAL A 495 4.14 9.75 15.77
N GLU A 496 4.65 9.46 14.56
CA GLU A 496 5.26 10.45 13.67
C GLU A 496 4.26 11.52 13.20
N ALA A 497 3.02 11.14 12.88
CA ALA A 497 1.93 12.06 12.55
C ALA A 497 1.63 13.03 13.71
N LEU A 498 1.50 12.52 14.95
CA LEU A 498 1.35 13.38 16.14
C LEU A 498 2.54 14.30 16.37
N ARG A 499 3.78 13.86 16.09
CA ARG A 499 4.96 14.74 16.17
C ARG A 499 4.93 15.84 15.11
N ASN A 500 4.47 15.53 13.90
CA ASN A 500 4.31 16.52 12.83
C ASN A 500 3.20 17.55 13.16
N LEU A 501 2.12 17.13 13.84
CA LEU A 501 1.13 18.04 14.44
C LEU A 501 1.71 18.91 15.56
N LYS A 502 2.42 18.34 16.55
CA LYS A 502 3.02 19.13 17.66
C LYS A 502 4.03 20.17 17.14
N ALA A 503 4.83 19.80 16.14
CA ALA A 503 5.74 20.72 15.44
C ALA A 503 4.99 21.77 14.59
N GLY A 504 3.78 21.45 14.11
CA GLY A 504 2.96 22.32 13.27
C GLY A 504 3.27 22.24 11.78
N LYS A 505 3.92 21.17 11.30
CA LYS A 505 4.13 20.95 9.86
C LYS A 505 2.80 20.90 9.09
N LEU A 506 1.78 20.29 9.71
CA LEU A 506 0.44 20.14 9.16
C LEU A 506 -0.51 21.31 9.51
N GLN A 507 0.03 22.49 9.87
CA GLN A 507 -0.78 23.65 10.28
C GLN A 507 -1.72 24.17 9.17
N LYS A 508 -1.37 23.95 7.90
CA LYS A 508 -2.21 24.30 6.73
C LYS A 508 -3.35 23.31 6.52
N GLU A 509 -3.03 22.02 6.50
CA GLU A 509 -3.99 20.92 6.23
C GLU A 509 -4.92 20.65 7.42
N LEU A 510 -4.37 20.68 8.64
CA LEU A 510 -5.04 20.28 9.88
C LEU A 510 -4.91 21.37 10.95
N PRO A 511 -5.51 22.56 10.75
CA PRO A 511 -5.30 23.69 11.65
C PRO A 511 -5.83 23.47 13.07
N LEU A 512 -7.02 22.87 13.22
CA LEU A 512 -7.59 22.56 14.53
C LEU A 512 -6.84 21.42 15.25
N PRO A 513 -6.57 20.25 14.64
CA PRO A 513 -5.71 19.22 15.24
C PRO A 513 -4.32 19.73 15.62
N THR A 514 -3.70 20.58 14.80
CA THR A 514 -2.40 21.21 15.12
C THR A 514 -2.49 22.08 16.38
N LYS A 515 -3.56 22.89 16.51
CA LYS A 515 -3.83 23.70 17.70
C LYS A 515 -4.06 22.83 18.94
N LEU A 516 -4.93 21.83 18.86
CA LEU A 516 -5.21 20.91 19.98
C LEU A 516 -3.95 20.17 20.43
N MET A 517 -3.18 19.60 19.49
CA MET A 517 -1.94 18.89 19.82
C MET A 517 -0.91 19.80 20.51
N ARG A 518 -0.82 21.07 20.09
CA ARG A 518 0.01 22.09 20.77
C ARG A 518 -0.46 22.33 22.21
N GLN A 519 -1.78 22.38 22.45
CA GLN A 519 -2.38 22.59 23.77
C GLN A 519 -2.35 21.36 24.71
N VAL A 520 -2.06 20.14 24.22
CA VAL A 520 -1.91 18.95 25.08
C VAL A 520 -0.77 19.14 26.09
N GLN A 521 -1.14 19.14 27.39
CA GLN A 521 -0.27 19.30 28.56
C GLN A 521 0.76 18.16 28.69
N ASN A 522 0.28 16.92 28.86
CA ASN A 522 1.13 15.72 28.91
C ASN A 522 0.95 14.89 27.62
N PRO A 523 1.75 15.15 26.56
CA PRO A 523 1.61 14.42 25.29
C PRO A 523 2.15 12.98 25.37
N VAL A 524 2.88 12.60 26.42
CA VAL A 524 3.40 11.24 26.60
C VAL A 524 2.27 10.23 26.72
N LEU A 525 1.17 10.59 27.39
CA LEU A 525 -0.03 9.74 27.49
C LEU A 525 -0.63 9.43 26.13
N LEU A 526 -0.65 10.42 25.23
CA LEU A 526 -1.16 10.26 23.88
C LEU A 526 -0.20 9.42 23.02
N TYR A 527 1.12 9.63 23.14
CA TYR A 527 2.10 8.79 22.45
C TYR A 527 2.07 7.34 22.94
N LEU A 528 1.86 7.09 24.24
CA LEU A 528 1.64 5.75 24.78
C LEU A 528 0.32 5.13 24.32
N GLY A 529 -0.75 5.94 24.26
CA GLY A 529 -2.05 5.53 23.74
C GLY A 529 -1.97 5.07 22.29
N VAL A 530 -1.27 5.83 21.43
CA VAL A 530 -0.93 5.40 20.06
C VAL A 530 -0.03 4.17 20.08
N LEU A 531 1.06 4.15 20.87
CA LEU A 531 2.00 3.02 20.91
C LEU A 531 1.34 1.68 21.32
N CYS A 532 0.20 1.75 22.02
CA CYS A 532 -0.50 0.58 22.55
C CYS A 532 -1.87 0.30 21.92
N HIS A 533 -2.41 1.16 21.04
CA HIS A 533 -3.80 1.03 20.54
C HIS A 533 -4.08 -0.34 19.91
N ASP A 534 -3.13 -0.82 19.12
CA ASP A 534 -3.19 -2.04 18.33
C ASP A 534 -2.49 -3.26 18.96
N ILE A 535 -1.95 -3.12 20.19
CA ILE A 535 -0.98 -4.07 20.78
C ILE A 535 -1.53 -5.48 21.01
N ALA A 536 -2.85 -5.65 20.93
CA ALA A 536 -3.56 -6.92 21.04
C ALA A 536 -4.06 -7.52 19.70
N LYS A 537 -3.76 -6.90 18.55
CA LYS A 537 -4.09 -7.50 17.24
C LYS A 537 -3.38 -8.86 17.05
N GLY A 538 -4.05 -9.76 16.33
CA GLY A 538 -3.67 -11.18 16.23
C GLY A 538 -4.06 -12.05 17.44
N GLN A 539 -4.43 -11.49 18.60
CA GLN A 539 -4.68 -12.29 19.82
C GLN A 539 -6.12 -12.85 19.92
N GLY A 540 -6.95 -12.66 18.89
CA GLY A 540 -8.36 -13.11 18.81
C GLY A 540 -9.33 -12.40 19.78
N GLY A 541 -10.63 -12.44 19.50
CA GLY A 541 -11.64 -11.70 20.27
C GLY A 541 -11.50 -10.17 20.12
N ASP A 542 -12.06 -9.40 21.05
CA ASP A 542 -11.96 -7.94 21.02
C ASP A 542 -10.55 -7.46 21.42
N HIS A 543 -9.83 -6.90 20.44
CA HIS A 543 -8.50 -6.35 20.63
C HIS A 543 -8.50 -5.00 21.37
N GLN A 544 -9.61 -4.24 21.38
CA GLN A 544 -9.72 -3.01 22.16
C GLN A 544 -9.69 -3.33 23.66
N ILE A 545 -10.47 -4.34 24.08
CA ILE A 545 -10.54 -4.80 25.48
C ILE A 545 -9.20 -5.45 25.90
N LYS A 546 -8.65 -6.35 25.07
CA LYS A 546 -7.35 -6.99 25.33
C LYS A 546 -6.17 -6.01 25.29
N GLY A 547 -6.26 -5.00 24.44
CA GLY A 547 -5.27 -3.92 24.32
C GLY A 547 -5.28 -3.05 25.56
N ALA A 548 -6.45 -2.62 26.02
CA ALA A 548 -6.62 -1.86 27.27
C ALA A 548 -6.04 -2.62 28.47
N ALA A 549 -6.34 -3.91 28.60
CA ALA A 549 -5.79 -4.75 29.68
C ALA A 549 -4.25 -4.83 29.65
N GLN A 550 -3.64 -5.07 28.48
CA GLN A 550 -2.18 -5.08 28.32
C GLN A 550 -1.56 -3.70 28.56
N THR A 551 -2.25 -2.64 28.14
CA THR A 551 -1.83 -1.23 28.34
C THR A 551 -1.75 -0.88 29.82
N ARG A 552 -2.74 -1.28 30.64
CA ARG A 552 -2.68 -1.09 32.09
C ARG A 552 -1.43 -1.71 32.71
N THR A 553 -1.07 -2.94 32.32
CA THR A 553 0.18 -3.60 32.77
C THR A 553 1.44 -2.83 32.33
N ILE A 554 1.45 -2.29 31.10
CA ILE A 554 2.56 -1.46 30.61
C ILE A 554 2.66 -0.15 31.41
N CYS A 555 1.54 0.52 31.69
CA CYS A 555 1.54 1.78 32.41
C CYS A 555 2.05 1.64 33.86
N HIS A 556 1.61 0.61 34.60
CA HIS A 556 2.16 0.34 35.92
C HIS A 556 3.65 -0.03 35.88
N ARG A 557 4.12 -0.77 34.85
CA ARG A 557 5.55 -1.07 34.65
C ARG A 557 6.40 0.17 34.30
N LEU A 558 5.78 1.19 33.71
CA LEU A 558 6.36 2.50 33.46
C LEU A 558 6.21 3.48 34.65
N SER A 559 5.68 3.02 35.79
CA SER A 559 5.46 3.83 37.00
C SER A 559 4.57 5.07 36.78
N LEU A 560 3.58 4.98 35.88
CA LEU A 560 2.56 6.01 35.70
C LEU A 560 1.54 5.99 36.85
N SER A 561 0.92 7.15 37.13
CA SER A 561 -0.16 7.25 38.11
C SER A 561 -1.40 6.46 37.67
N ASP A 562 -2.31 6.14 38.60
CA ASP A 562 -3.58 5.49 38.23
C ASP A 562 -4.45 6.37 37.31
N GLN A 563 -4.43 7.70 37.50
CA GLN A 563 -5.13 8.66 36.65
C GLN A 563 -4.58 8.67 35.22
N ASP A 564 -3.25 8.69 35.07
CA ASP A 564 -2.59 8.60 33.76
C ASP A 564 -2.86 7.24 33.12
N THR A 565 -2.73 6.15 33.90
CA THR A 565 -2.97 4.78 33.49
C THR A 565 -4.40 4.59 32.97
N ASP A 566 -5.40 5.13 33.66
CA ASP A 566 -6.80 5.11 33.23
C ASP A 566 -7.03 5.94 31.97
N MET A 567 -6.34 7.07 31.78
CA MET A 567 -6.42 7.86 30.54
C MET A 567 -5.86 7.09 29.34
N VAL A 568 -4.65 6.52 29.45
CA VAL A 568 -4.03 5.74 28.36
C VAL A 568 -4.83 4.46 28.08
N THR A 569 -5.26 3.75 29.12
CA THR A 569 -6.11 2.54 29.02
C THR A 569 -7.46 2.86 28.36
N TRP A 570 -8.08 3.99 28.69
CA TRP A 570 -9.33 4.42 28.06
C TRP A 570 -9.14 4.78 26.58
N LEU A 571 -8.05 5.45 26.20
CA LEU A 571 -7.73 5.76 24.80
C LEU A 571 -7.57 4.48 23.97
N VAL A 572 -6.79 3.51 24.45
CA VAL A 572 -6.63 2.21 23.77
C VAL A 572 -7.96 1.45 23.69
N GLY A 573 -8.74 1.43 24.77
CA GLY A 573 -10.06 0.80 24.78
C GLY A 573 -11.08 1.43 23.83
N ASN A 574 -10.91 2.71 23.45
CA ASN A 574 -11.88 3.46 22.66
C ASN A 574 -11.35 3.95 21.30
N HIS A 575 -10.16 3.55 20.84
CA HIS A 575 -9.54 4.12 19.63
C HIS A 575 -10.46 4.08 18.38
N LEU A 576 -11.19 2.97 18.15
CA LEU A 576 -12.14 2.86 17.03
C LEU A 576 -13.48 3.59 17.24
N LEU A 577 -13.75 4.20 18.41
CA LEU A 577 -15.04 4.84 18.70
C LEU A 577 -15.27 6.06 17.81
N PHE A 578 -14.24 6.87 17.58
CA PHE A 578 -14.35 8.12 16.82
C PHE A 578 -14.53 7.86 15.33
N SER A 579 -13.68 7.01 14.74
CA SER A 579 -13.76 6.63 13.32
C SER A 579 -15.07 5.91 12.98
N ARG A 580 -15.48 4.90 13.76
CA ARG A 580 -16.78 4.22 13.58
C ARG A 580 -17.96 5.20 13.66
N THR A 581 -17.93 6.16 14.60
CA THR A 581 -19.03 7.13 14.73
C THR A 581 -19.05 8.13 13.58
N ALA A 582 -17.89 8.64 13.14
CA ALA A 582 -17.81 9.61 12.06
C ALA A 582 -18.20 9.02 10.69
N PHE A 583 -17.81 7.78 10.42
CA PHE A 583 -17.96 7.15 9.12
C PHE A 583 -19.18 6.21 9.03
N HIS A 584 -19.48 5.41 10.06
CA HIS A 584 -20.55 4.41 10.04
C HIS A 584 -21.83 4.84 10.79
N ARG A 585 -21.95 6.10 11.24
CA ARG A 585 -23.19 6.63 11.82
C ARG A 585 -23.45 8.04 11.32
N ASP A 586 -24.73 8.41 11.26
CA ASP A 586 -25.12 9.77 10.91
C ASP A 586 -24.71 10.72 12.04
N ILE A 587 -23.77 11.63 11.76
CA ILE A 587 -23.29 12.64 12.72
C ILE A 587 -24.20 13.87 12.77
N ASN A 588 -25.23 13.91 11.93
CA ASN A 588 -26.28 14.91 11.97
C ASN A 588 -27.48 14.47 12.82
N ASP A 589 -27.61 13.17 13.11
CA ASP A 589 -28.54 12.65 14.12
C ASP A 589 -28.09 13.09 15.53
N PRO A 590 -28.90 13.88 16.25
CA PRO A 590 -28.58 14.27 17.62
C PRO A 590 -28.49 13.09 18.58
N GLY A 591 -29.18 11.97 18.29
CA GLY A 591 -29.07 10.73 19.05
C GLY A 591 -27.65 10.14 19.01
N THR A 592 -27.06 10.01 17.82
CA THR A 592 -25.66 9.64 17.61
C THR A 592 -24.72 10.56 18.39
N ILE A 593 -24.87 11.88 18.25
CA ILE A 593 -24.01 12.86 18.95
C ILE A 593 -24.14 12.72 20.48
N VAL A 594 -25.36 12.60 21.01
CA VAL A 594 -25.61 12.40 22.45
C VAL A 594 -24.99 11.10 22.96
N GLN A 595 -25.13 9.98 22.24
CA GLN A 595 -24.52 8.71 22.63
C GLN A 595 -22.99 8.76 22.61
N PHE A 596 -22.41 9.39 21.59
CA PHE A 596 -20.96 9.56 21.47
C PHE A 596 -20.40 10.46 22.58
N ALA A 597 -21.01 11.64 22.79
CA ALA A 597 -20.62 12.55 23.86
C ALA A 597 -20.70 11.88 25.25
N ARG A 598 -21.76 11.11 25.53
CA ARG A 598 -21.90 10.33 26.78
C ARG A 598 -20.78 9.28 26.95
N LYS A 599 -20.35 8.59 25.89
CA LYS A 599 -19.25 7.60 25.95
C LYS A 599 -17.88 8.25 26.16
N VAL A 600 -17.65 9.43 25.58
CA VAL A 600 -16.40 10.20 25.74
C VAL A 600 -16.32 10.89 27.10
N GLY A 601 -17.43 11.47 27.57
CA GLY A 601 -17.65 11.99 28.92
C GLY A 601 -16.90 13.29 29.29
N GLN A 602 -15.75 13.57 28.68
CA GLN A 602 -14.89 14.72 29.03
C GLN A 602 -14.23 15.34 27.79
N ALA A 603 -14.09 16.67 27.76
CA ALA A 603 -13.47 17.37 26.63
C ALA A 603 -12.00 16.94 26.39
N GLN A 604 -11.21 16.72 27.44
CA GLN A 604 -9.84 16.22 27.30
C GLN A 604 -9.79 14.84 26.60
N ARG A 605 -10.72 13.95 26.92
CA ARG A 605 -10.85 12.64 26.24
C ARG A 605 -11.26 12.79 24.77
N LEU A 606 -12.12 13.77 24.47
CA LEU A 606 -12.54 14.08 23.10
C LEU A 606 -11.36 14.56 22.24
N ASP A 607 -10.56 15.48 22.76
CA ASP A 607 -9.39 16.04 22.05
C ASP A 607 -8.31 14.98 21.83
N LEU A 608 -7.97 14.21 22.87
CA LEU A 608 -6.96 13.16 22.77
C LEU A 608 -7.40 12.02 21.84
N LEU A 609 -8.68 11.63 21.86
CA LEU A 609 -9.20 10.59 20.97
C LEU A 609 -9.29 11.05 19.53
N LEU A 610 -9.65 12.32 19.26
CA LEU A 610 -9.57 12.89 17.91
C LEU A 610 -8.14 12.83 17.38
N LEU A 611 -7.17 13.28 18.16
CA LEU A 611 -5.75 13.29 17.76
C LEU A 611 -5.22 11.88 17.48
N LEU A 612 -5.55 10.90 18.35
CA LEU A 612 -5.24 9.49 18.13
C LEU A 612 -5.85 8.99 16.81
N THR A 613 -7.14 9.23 16.58
CA THR A 613 -7.87 8.77 15.38
C THR A 613 -7.32 9.36 14.09
N ILE A 614 -6.92 10.64 14.09
CA ILE A 614 -6.31 11.28 12.93
C ILE A 614 -4.94 10.64 12.64
N ALA A 615 -4.13 10.44 13.68
CA ALA A 615 -2.79 9.86 13.55
C ALA A 615 -2.81 8.39 13.07
N ASP A 616 -3.75 7.59 13.58
CA ASP A 616 -4.09 6.25 13.10
C ASP A 616 -4.40 6.29 11.59
N ILE A 617 -5.46 6.98 11.16
CA ILE A 617 -5.91 6.98 9.77
C ILE A 617 -4.83 7.52 8.80
N GLN A 618 -4.04 8.52 9.21
CA GLN A 618 -2.89 9.00 8.43
C GLN A 618 -1.75 7.96 8.30
N ALA A 619 -1.60 7.07 9.27
CA ALA A 619 -0.59 6.01 9.28
C ALA A 619 -1.06 4.68 8.65
N VAL A 620 -2.32 4.55 8.25
CA VAL A 620 -2.82 3.34 7.57
C VAL A 620 -2.20 3.18 6.17
N GLY A 621 -2.17 4.24 5.36
CA GLY A 621 -1.60 4.22 4.01
C GLY A 621 -1.93 5.46 3.15
N PRO A 622 -1.25 5.65 2.01
CA PRO A 622 -1.57 6.72 1.05
C PRO A 622 -3.01 6.60 0.53
N GLY A 623 -3.69 7.75 0.36
CA GLY A 623 -5.09 7.81 -0.09
C GLY A 623 -6.14 7.41 0.96
N ILE A 624 -5.75 6.82 2.10
CA ILE A 624 -6.69 6.45 3.16
C ILE A 624 -7.18 7.66 3.95
N TRP A 625 -6.31 8.64 4.17
CA TRP A 625 -6.66 9.98 4.67
C TRP A 625 -7.12 10.88 3.52
N THR A 626 -8.26 11.55 3.68
CA THR A 626 -8.87 12.43 2.66
C THR A 626 -9.50 13.68 3.31
N PRO A 627 -9.64 14.82 2.59
CA PRO A 627 -10.31 16.01 3.11
C PRO A 627 -11.74 15.75 3.60
N TRP A 628 -12.50 14.91 2.89
CA TRP A 628 -13.85 14.50 3.32
C TRP A 628 -13.84 13.82 4.71
N LYS A 629 -12.93 12.85 4.94
CA LYS A 629 -12.79 12.19 6.24
C LYS A 629 -12.36 13.16 7.34
N ALA A 630 -11.52 14.15 7.01
CA ALA A 630 -11.16 15.23 7.92
C ALA A 630 -12.40 16.04 8.34
N THR A 631 -13.22 16.49 7.38
CA THR A 631 -14.46 17.25 7.64
C THR A 631 -15.42 16.49 8.56
N LEU A 632 -15.63 15.18 8.32
CA LEU A 632 -16.49 14.35 9.18
C LEU A 632 -15.97 14.25 10.63
N LEU A 633 -14.66 14.03 10.83
CA LEU A 633 -14.05 13.94 12.16
C LEU A 633 -14.12 15.28 12.91
N LEU A 634 -13.81 16.40 12.25
CA LEU A 634 -13.85 17.73 12.85
C LEU A 634 -15.29 18.21 13.14
N ARG A 635 -16.27 17.83 12.30
CA ARG A 635 -17.70 18.08 12.56
C ARG A 635 -18.19 17.31 13.78
N LEU A 636 -17.85 16.01 13.89
CA LEU A 636 -18.19 15.20 15.06
C LEU A 636 -17.53 15.74 16.34
N HIS A 637 -16.26 16.16 16.28
CA HIS A 637 -15.58 16.83 17.40
C HIS A 637 -16.34 18.08 17.85
N SER A 638 -16.66 18.99 16.93
CA SER A 638 -17.34 20.24 17.24
C SER A 638 -18.72 20.03 17.88
N LEU A 639 -19.53 19.10 17.35
CA LEU A 639 -20.85 18.78 17.88
C LEU A 639 -20.78 18.07 19.25
N ALA A 640 -19.82 17.18 19.44
CA ALA A 640 -19.61 16.49 20.71
C ALA A 640 -19.09 17.45 21.80
N LEU A 641 -18.17 18.35 21.47
CA LEU A 641 -17.68 19.38 22.38
C LEU A 641 -18.80 20.33 22.81
N GLU A 642 -19.62 20.78 21.85
CA GLU A 642 -20.80 21.60 22.14
C GLU A 642 -21.75 20.88 23.12
N THR A 643 -22.03 19.59 22.87
CA THR A 643 -22.89 18.75 23.72
C THR A 643 -22.32 18.57 25.13
N LEU A 644 -21.00 18.33 25.26
CA LEU A 644 -20.31 18.19 26.55
C LEU A 644 -20.29 19.51 27.34
N THR A 645 -20.28 20.66 26.67
CA THR A 645 -20.24 21.99 27.32
C THR A 645 -21.63 22.54 27.65
N ARG A 646 -22.65 22.26 26.81
CA ARG A 646 -24.01 22.83 26.95
C ARG A 646 -25.02 21.90 27.62
N GLY A 647 -24.78 20.60 27.63
CA GLY A 647 -25.75 19.58 28.04
C GLY A 647 -26.39 18.84 26.87
N LEU A 648 -27.21 17.85 27.20
CA LEU A 648 -27.70 16.84 26.26
C LEU A 648 -28.98 17.32 25.56
N PHE A 649 -28.88 17.66 24.27
CA PHE A 649 -29.97 18.25 23.48
C PHE A 649 -31.27 17.43 23.51
N THR A 650 -32.29 18.00 24.13
CA THR A 650 -33.69 17.54 24.04
C THR A 650 -34.31 17.91 22.69
N TYR A 651 -35.41 17.26 22.32
CA TYR A 651 -36.18 17.59 21.11
C TYR A 651 -36.64 19.06 21.06
N ARG A 652 -36.88 19.68 22.23
CA ARG A 652 -37.25 21.11 22.34
C ARG A 652 -36.10 22.02 21.91
N GLU A 653 -34.88 21.73 22.37
CA GLU A 653 -33.68 22.50 22.04
C GLU A 653 -33.26 22.29 20.58
N LEU A 654 -33.48 21.10 20.02
CA LEU A 654 -33.26 20.83 18.60
C LEU A 654 -34.20 21.65 17.70
N LYS A 655 -35.49 21.77 18.07
CA LYS A 655 -36.44 22.64 17.36
C LYS A 655 -36.04 24.12 17.48
N GLN A 656 -35.53 24.56 18.63
CA GLN A 656 -34.98 25.92 18.81
C GLN A 656 -33.70 26.16 17.99
N ARG A 657 -32.79 25.17 17.91
CA ARG A 657 -31.58 25.20 17.09
C ARG A 657 -31.93 25.35 15.60
N ALA A 658 -32.88 24.55 15.10
CA ALA A 658 -33.36 24.65 13.72
C ALA A 658 -34.00 26.01 13.41
N LEU A 659 -34.78 26.59 14.34
CA LEU A 659 -35.30 27.96 14.19
C LEU A 659 -34.19 29.02 14.17
N GLY A 660 -33.15 28.86 14.98
CA GLY A 660 -31.95 29.71 14.95
C GLY A 660 -31.21 29.61 13.61
N ILE A 661 -31.06 28.39 13.08
CA ILE A 661 -30.45 28.14 11.78
C ILE A 661 -31.30 28.72 10.65
N LYS A 662 -32.63 28.53 10.61
CA LYS A 662 -33.52 29.17 9.62
C LYS A 662 -33.34 30.70 9.61
N ARG A 663 -33.29 31.34 10.77
CA ARG A 663 -33.01 32.80 10.87
C ARG A 663 -31.63 33.18 10.33
N ALA A 664 -30.61 32.36 10.56
CA ALA A 664 -29.28 32.59 10.00
C ALA A 664 -29.26 32.42 8.47
N VAL A 665 -29.96 31.43 7.91
CA VAL A 665 -30.13 31.22 6.46
C VAL A 665 -30.81 32.43 5.82
N LEU A 666 -31.97 32.86 6.34
CA LEU A 666 -32.69 34.04 5.85
C LEU A 666 -31.81 35.31 5.89
N LYS A 667 -30.97 35.47 6.93
CA LYS A 667 -29.99 36.57 7.00
C LYS A 667 -28.88 36.46 5.95
N LEU A 668 -28.39 35.25 5.64
CA LEU A 668 -27.38 35.00 4.59
C LEU A 668 -27.94 35.12 3.16
N LEU A 669 -29.27 34.99 3.02
CA LEU A 669 -30.00 35.26 1.78
C LEU A 669 -30.26 36.77 1.56
N GLY A 670 -30.02 37.63 2.54
CA GLY A 670 -30.06 39.09 2.35
C GLY A 670 -31.43 39.58 1.85
N PRO A 671 -31.51 40.27 0.69
CA PRO A 671 -32.79 40.64 0.07
C PRO A 671 -33.66 39.43 -0.32
N GLU A 672 -33.05 38.35 -0.84
CA GLU A 672 -33.76 37.13 -1.27
C GLU A 672 -34.48 36.50 -0.08
N GLY A 673 -33.85 36.53 1.10
CA GLY A 673 -34.36 36.02 2.37
C GLY A 673 -35.45 36.88 3.03
N LYS A 674 -35.88 37.97 2.38
CA LYS A 674 -37.07 38.75 2.78
C LYS A 674 -38.31 38.43 1.92
N THR A 675 -38.18 37.50 0.97
CA THR A 675 -39.32 37.06 0.16
C THR A 675 -40.14 36.01 0.89
N GLU A 676 -41.47 36.06 0.73
CA GLU A 676 -42.37 35.03 1.25
C GLU A 676 -42.02 33.64 0.69
N MET A 677 -41.56 33.59 -0.56
CA MET A 677 -41.04 32.37 -1.21
C MET A 677 -39.89 31.72 -0.43
N ALA A 678 -38.92 32.50 0.06
CA ALA A 678 -37.82 32.00 0.87
C ALA A 678 -38.31 31.49 2.24
N GLU A 679 -39.22 32.22 2.90
CA GLU A 679 -39.76 31.80 4.19
C GLU A 679 -40.61 30.53 4.08
N ASN A 680 -41.43 30.40 3.04
CA ASN A 680 -42.28 29.24 2.75
C ASN A 680 -41.46 28.02 2.30
N HIS A 681 -40.48 28.19 1.41
CA HIS A 681 -39.54 27.12 1.03
C HIS A 681 -38.81 26.57 2.26
N LEU A 682 -38.38 27.43 3.18
CA LEU A 682 -37.75 27.03 4.44
C LEU A 682 -38.77 26.70 5.56
N ALA A 683 -40.09 26.63 5.28
CA ALA A 683 -41.11 26.19 6.24
C ALA A 683 -41.50 24.72 6.05
N ARG A 684 -41.52 24.23 4.80
CA ARG A 684 -41.95 22.86 4.46
C ARG A 684 -40.99 21.75 4.91
N PHE A 685 -39.71 22.04 5.15
CA PHE A 685 -38.70 21.03 5.48
C PHE A 685 -38.67 20.62 6.98
N PRO A 686 -38.30 19.37 7.31
CA PRO A 686 -38.21 18.90 8.69
C PRO A 686 -37.01 19.49 9.45
N VAL A 687 -37.08 19.43 10.79
CA VAL A 687 -36.01 19.89 11.72
C VAL A 687 -34.64 19.30 11.36
N THR A 688 -34.60 18.04 10.90
CA THR A 688 -33.39 17.32 10.50
C THR A 688 -32.64 17.97 9.35
N TYR A 689 -33.34 18.55 8.36
CA TYR A 689 -32.70 19.25 7.23
C TYR A 689 -31.85 20.43 7.73
N PHE A 690 -32.38 21.19 8.69
CA PHE A 690 -31.70 22.33 9.30
C PHE A 690 -30.57 21.94 10.27
N THR A 691 -30.65 20.81 10.95
CA THR A 691 -29.55 20.36 11.84
C THR A 691 -28.40 19.68 11.07
N SER A 692 -28.67 19.16 9.88
CA SER A 692 -27.70 18.39 9.08
C SER A 692 -26.68 19.23 8.32
N HIS A 693 -27.04 20.45 7.99
CA HIS A 693 -26.24 21.36 7.17
C HIS A 693 -25.91 22.63 7.96
N ASP A 694 -24.87 23.36 7.56
CA ASP A 694 -24.61 24.70 8.09
C ASP A 694 -25.47 25.77 7.37
N PRO A 695 -25.63 26.98 7.94
CA PRO A 695 -26.46 28.02 7.34
C PRO A 695 -26.01 28.51 5.94
N GLN A 696 -24.72 28.38 5.60
CA GLN A 696 -24.18 28.79 4.31
C GLN A 696 -24.52 27.75 3.23
N THR A 697 -24.33 26.46 3.53
CA THR A 697 -24.75 25.34 2.68
C THR A 697 -26.26 25.37 2.41
N LEU A 698 -27.09 25.60 3.45
CA LEU A 698 -28.55 25.75 3.29
C LEU A 698 -28.96 26.95 2.42
N ALA A 699 -28.22 28.07 2.52
CA ALA A 699 -28.43 29.22 1.63
C ALA A 699 -28.01 28.91 0.18
N SER A 700 -26.97 28.08 -0.01
CA SER A 700 -26.55 27.61 -1.33
C SER A 700 -27.60 26.69 -1.98
N HIS A 701 -28.17 25.75 -1.21
CA HIS A 701 -29.26 24.89 -1.67
C HIS A 701 -30.45 25.73 -2.17
N TYR A 702 -30.87 26.74 -1.40
CA TYR A 702 -31.98 27.61 -1.81
C TYR A 702 -31.67 28.35 -3.11
N ARG A 703 -30.50 28.98 -3.24
CA ARG A 703 -30.12 29.72 -4.48
C ARG A 703 -30.02 28.82 -5.71
N ALA A 704 -29.54 27.59 -5.55
CA ALA A 704 -29.44 26.61 -6.62
C ALA A 704 -30.81 26.11 -7.10
N LEU A 705 -31.81 26.04 -6.21
CA LEU A 705 -33.12 25.45 -6.51
C LEU A 705 -34.21 26.47 -6.82
N ALA A 706 -34.13 27.68 -6.27
CA ALA A 706 -35.16 28.72 -6.46
C ALA A 706 -35.48 29.02 -7.94
N PRO A 707 -34.52 29.05 -8.90
CA PRO A 707 -34.82 29.23 -10.32
C PRO A 707 -35.49 28.02 -11.00
N LEU A 708 -35.57 26.87 -10.30
CA LEU A 708 -35.98 25.57 -10.85
C LEU A 708 -37.13 24.93 -10.05
N MET A 709 -37.72 25.62 -9.07
CA MET A 709 -38.74 25.07 -8.17
C MET A 709 -40.01 24.59 -8.87
N ASP A 710 -40.37 25.19 -10.00
CA ASP A 710 -41.57 24.83 -10.78
C ASP A 710 -41.32 23.66 -11.76
N HIS A 711 -40.09 23.13 -11.84
CA HIS A 711 -39.80 21.97 -12.67
C HIS A 711 -40.10 20.65 -11.94
N PRO A 712 -40.72 19.65 -12.60
CA PRO A 712 -41.07 18.36 -11.99
C PRO A 712 -39.83 17.52 -11.62
N LEU A 713 -38.66 17.85 -12.18
CA LEU A 713 -37.38 17.28 -11.81
C LEU A 713 -36.27 18.33 -12.06
N ALA A 714 -35.72 18.87 -10.99
CA ALA A 714 -34.48 19.64 -10.99
C ALA A 714 -33.32 18.76 -10.49
N VAL A 715 -32.18 18.86 -11.17
CA VAL A 715 -30.90 18.26 -10.76
C VAL A 715 -29.86 19.36 -10.84
N VAL A 716 -29.10 19.61 -9.76
CA VAL A 716 -28.09 20.67 -9.74
C VAL A 716 -26.81 20.15 -9.09
N PHE A 717 -25.66 20.45 -9.68
CA PHE A 717 -24.36 20.05 -9.17
C PHE A 717 -23.59 21.25 -8.59
N GLN A 718 -23.04 21.10 -7.39
CA GLN A 718 -22.11 22.04 -6.77
C GLN A 718 -20.76 21.35 -6.56
N THR A 719 -19.77 21.70 -7.37
CA THR A 719 -18.42 21.14 -7.24
C THR A 719 -17.73 21.77 -6.03
N ARG A 720 -17.15 20.95 -5.15
CA ARG A 720 -16.48 21.34 -3.90
C ARG A 720 -15.02 20.87 -3.88
N PRO A 721 -14.11 21.59 -4.57
CA PRO A 721 -12.69 21.24 -4.59
C PRO A 721 -12.05 21.24 -3.20
N ASP A 722 -12.57 22.04 -2.28
CA ASP A 722 -12.16 22.12 -0.87
C ASP A 722 -12.38 20.81 -0.10
N TRP A 723 -13.33 19.98 -0.52
CA TRP A 723 -13.66 18.67 0.07
C TRP A 723 -13.42 17.51 -0.91
N GLU A 724 -12.76 17.74 -2.05
CA GLU A 724 -12.51 16.77 -3.12
C GLU A 724 -13.77 16.02 -3.63
N THR A 725 -14.93 16.69 -3.64
CA THR A 725 -16.25 16.09 -3.93
C THR A 725 -17.13 16.97 -4.81
N THR A 726 -18.19 16.41 -5.37
CA THR A 726 -19.27 17.15 -6.03
C THR A 726 -20.59 16.85 -5.32
N GLU A 727 -21.26 17.88 -4.81
CA GLU A 727 -22.60 17.77 -4.24
C GLU A 727 -23.64 17.79 -5.37
N MET A 728 -24.63 16.91 -5.30
CA MET A 728 -25.75 16.84 -6.24
C MET A 728 -27.07 16.99 -5.47
N LEU A 729 -27.82 18.02 -5.83
CA LEU A 729 -29.16 18.30 -5.32
C LEU A 729 -30.20 17.76 -6.31
N ILE A 730 -31.16 16.95 -5.84
CA ILE A 730 -32.30 16.50 -6.63
C ILE A 730 -33.59 17.00 -5.98
N HIS A 731 -34.42 17.73 -6.75
CA HIS A 731 -35.74 18.17 -6.34
C HIS A 731 -36.81 17.58 -7.27
N THR A 732 -37.73 16.78 -6.71
CA THR A 732 -38.83 16.12 -7.44
C THR A 732 -39.89 15.62 -6.44
N GLN A 733 -40.95 14.98 -6.93
CA GLN A 733 -42.00 14.36 -6.09
C GLN A 733 -41.48 13.08 -5.44
N ASP A 734 -41.73 12.87 -4.14
CA ASP A 734 -41.41 11.61 -3.46
C ASP A 734 -42.25 10.45 -4.03
N HIS A 735 -41.61 9.30 -4.25
CA HIS A 735 -42.28 8.06 -4.62
C HIS A 735 -41.48 6.83 -4.14
N PRO A 736 -42.13 5.68 -3.87
CA PRO A 736 -41.43 4.43 -3.56
C PRO A 736 -40.36 4.08 -4.61
N GLY A 737 -39.17 3.71 -4.16
CA GLY A 737 -38.04 3.34 -5.03
C GLY A 737 -37.24 4.52 -5.62
N LEU A 738 -37.51 5.78 -5.25
CA LEU A 738 -36.76 6.94 -5.77
C LEU A 738 -35.25 6.85 -5.53
N MET A 739 -34.82 6.56 -4.30
CA MET A 739 -33.41 6.32 -3.95
C MET A 739 -32.78 5.15 -4.73
N ALA A 740 -33.55 4.11 -5.03
CA ALA A 740 -33.08 2.98 -5.84
C ALA A 740 -32.89 3.40 -7.31
N LYS A 741 -33.82 4.16 -7.89
CA LYS A 741 -33.66 4.75 -9.24
C LYS A 741 -32.40 5.63 -9.32
N ILE A 742 -32.17 6.50 -8.33
CA ILE A 742 -31.03 7.45 -8.32
C ILE A 742 -29.70 6.72 -8.15
N SER A 743 -29.58 5.80 -7.18
CA SER A 743 -28.35 5.02 -6.99
C SER A 743 -28.04 4.10 -8.17
N GLY A 744 -29.07 3.55 -8.83
CA GLY A 744 -28.93 2.82 -10.09
C GLY A 744 -28.39 3.69 -11.24
N ALA A 745 -28.87 4.93 -11.37
CA ALA A 745 -28.37 5.88 -12.38
C ALA A 745 -26.89 6.24 -12.16
N LEU A 746 -26.50 6.52 -10.91
CA LEU A 746 -25.12 6.87 -10.56
C LEU A 746 -24.15 5.67 -10.72
N ALA A 747 -24.62 4.44 -10.49
CA ALA A 747 -23.85 3.22 -10.74
C ALA A 747 -23.56 3.01 -12.23
N VAL A 748 -24.50 3.33 -13.13
CA VAL A 748 -24.30 3.25 -14.60
C VAL A 748 -23.20 4.21 -15.05
N GLU A 749 -23.13 5.41 -14.47
CA GLU A 749 -22.17 6.46 -14.83
C GLU A 749 -20.81 6.31 -14.13
N ASN A 750 -20.61 5.23 -13.37
CA ASN A 750 -19.35 4.90 -12.69
C ASN A 750 -18.88 6.06 -11.80
N VAL A 751 -19.72 6.41 -10.83
CA VAL A 751 -19.54 7.47 -9.84
C VAL A 751 -19.70 6.90 -8.43
N ASN A 752 -18.80 7.26 -7.52
CA ASN A 752 -18.92 6.91 -6.10
C ASN A 752 -19.89 7.86 -5.40
N ILE A 753 -20.74 7.30 -4.54
CA ILE A 753 -21.55 8.04 -3.57
C ILE A 753 -20.87 7.89 -2.20
N LEU A 754 -20.67 9.00 -1.48
CA LEU A 754 -20.09 9.01 -0.14
C LEU A 754 -21.13 9.24 0.96
N ASN A 755 -22.25 9.89 0.61
CA ASN A 755 -23.37 10.17 1.50
C ASN A 755 -24.62 10.48 0.66
N ALA A 756 -25.79 10.04 1.12
CA ALA A 756 -27.10 10.46 0.61
C ALA A 756 -28.01 10.85 1.79
N SER A 757 -28.44 12.11 1.81
CA SER A 757 -29.38 12.66 2.79
C SER A 757 -30.73 12.88 2.12
N ILE A 758 -31.79 12.18 2.56
CA ILE A 758 -33.11 12.22 1.92
C ILE A 758 -34.01 13.16 2.72
N ASN A 759 -34.57 14.19 2.07
CA ASN A 759 -35.33 15.25 2.76
C ASN A 759 -36.71 15.48 2.14
N THR A 760 -37.64 14.55 2.38
CA THR A 760 -39.06 14.76 2.09
C THR A 760 -39.62 15.94 2.90
N ALA A 761 -40.23 16.89 2.21
CA ALA A 761 -40.92 18.04 2.78
C ALA A 761 -42.43 17.75 2.99
N GLN A 762 -43.11 18.63 3.73
CA GLN A 762 -44.52 18.47 4.12
C GLN A 762 -45.51 18.52 2.94
N ASP A 763 -45.08 18.98 1.77
CA ASP A 763 -45.82 18.99 0.50
C ASP A 763 -45.59 17.70 -0.34
N GLY A 764 -44.81 16.76 0.16
CA GLY A 764 -44.48 15.50 -0.53
C GLY A 764 -43.39 15.63 -1.61
N MET A 765 -42.74 16.79 -1.73
CA MET A 765 -41.54 16.96 -2.57
C MET A 765 -40.29 16.57 -1.78
N VAL A 766 -39.31 15.92 -2.41
CA VAL A 766 -38.00 15.65 -1.81
C VAL A 766 -36.98 16.72 -2.17
N LEU A 767 -36.03 16.98 -1.27
CA LEU A 767 -34.73 17.57 -1.61
C LEU A 767 -33.63 16.61 -1.18
N ASP A 768 -33.20 15.76 -2.11
CA ASP A 768 -32.18 14.76 -1.81
C ASP A 768 -30.79 15.30 -2.14
N VAL A 769 -29.87 15.13 -1.19
CA VAL A 769 -28.50 15.67 -1.25
C VAL A 769 -27.50 14.53 -1.27
N PHE A 770 -26.82 14.37 -2.41
CA PHE A 770 -25.81 13.33 -2.63
C PHE A 770 -24.42 13.95 -2.67
N ILE A 771 -23.48 13.37 -1.93
CA ILE A 771 -22.05 13.72 -2.01
C ILE A 771 -21.37 12.69 -2.92
N LEU A 772 -20.86 13.15 -4.06
CA LEU A 772 -20.33 12.31 -5.15
C LEU A 772 -18.82 12.46 -5.33
N GLN A 773 -18.18 11.44 -5.89
CA GLN A 773 -16.75 11.44 -6.20
C GLN A 773 -16.44 10.64 -7.48
N GLU A 774 -15.37 11.02 -8.19
CA GLU A 774 -14.78 10.18 -9.24
C GLU A 774 -14.26 8.85 -8.65
N MET A 775 -14.27 7.76 -9.42
CA MET A 775 -13.76 6.45 -8.94
C MET A 775 -12.26 6.45 -8.65
N ALA A 776 -11.51 7.41 -9.20
CA ALA A 776 -10.09 7.63 -8.91
C ALA A 776 -9.85 8.49 -7.66
N GLY A 777 -10.91 8.94 -6.98
CA GLY A 777 -10.88 10.04 -6.03
C GLY A 777 -10.95 11.41 -6.72
N GLY A 778 -11.30 12.43 -5.96
CA GLY A 778 -11.44 13.81 -6.46
C GLY A 778 -12.84 14.17 -6.97
N PRO A 779 -13.12 15.48 -7.13
CA PRO A 779 -14.42 15.99 -7.52
C PRO A 779 -14.71 15.70 -9.01
N ILE A 780 -15.99 15.60 -9.37
CA ILE A 780 -16.41 15.49 -10.76
C ILE A 780 -16.37 16.89 -11.40
N VAL A 781 -15.23 17.22 -12.03
CA VAL A 781 -15.01 18.54 -12.68
C VAL A 781 -15.49 18.57 -14.13
N SER A 782 -15.62 17.41 -14.78
CA SER A 782 -16.01 17.35 -16.20
C SER A 782 -17.50 17.66 -16.39
N THR A 783 -17.81 18.83 -16.94
CA THR A 783 -19.18 19.24 -17.31
C THR A 783 -19.87 18.17 -18.17
N ARG A 784 -19.18 17.63 -19.17
CA ARG A 784 -19.68 16.51 -20.01
C ARG A 784 -20.10 15.28 -19.18
N LYS A 785 -19.42 14.98 -18.07
CA LYS A 785 -19.80 13.86 -17.18
C LYS A 785 -21.02 14.22 -16.33
N LEU A 786 -21.10 15.46 -15.82
CA LEU A 786 -22.28 15.97 -15.10
C LEU A 786 -23.54 15.96 -16.00
N ASP A 787 -23.43 16.47 -17.23
CA ASP A 787 -24.47 16.40 -18.26
C ASP A 787 -24.94 14.96 -18.52
N GLN A 788 -24.03 13.99 -18.52
CA GLN A 788 -24.32 12.58 -18.78
C GLN A 788 -25.07 11.96 -17.60
N ILE A 789 -24.64 12.26 -16.37
CA ILE A 789 -25.33 11.88 -15.13
C ILE A 789 -26.75 12.44 -15.10
N GLU A 790 -26.94 13.72 -15.44
CA GLU A 790 -28.28 14.32 -15.52
C GLU A 790 -29.15 13.63 -16.58
N LYS A 791 -28.62 13.38 -17.79
CA LYS A 791 -29.35 12.71 -18.87
C LYS A 791 -29.78 11.29 -18.48
N THR A 792 -28.90 10.53 -17.82
CA THR A 792 -29.21 9.17 -17.34
C THR A 792 -30.20 9.18 -16.16
N LEU A 793 -30.07 10.12 -15.21
CA LEU A 793 -31.07 10.35 -14.16
C LEU A 793 -32.44 10.69 -14.75
N ARG A 794 -32.53 11.67 -15.66
CA ARG A 794 -33.81 12.07 -16.29
C ARG A 794 -34.46 10.89 -17.01
N ARG A 795 -33.71 10.10 -17.79
CA ARG A 795 -34.23 8.91 -18.48
C ARG A 795 -34.79 7.85 -17.52
N ILE A 796 -34.10 7.60 -16.41
CA ILE A 796 -34.54 6.60 -15.41
C ILE A 796 -35.73 7.10 -14.59
N LEU A 797 -35.70 8.35 -14.13
CA LEU A 797 -36.75 8.92 -13.28
C LEU A 797 -38.08 9.08 -14.04
N THR A 798 -38.02 9.49 -15.31
CA THR A 798 -39.19 9.55 -16.22
C THR A 798 -39.62 8.19 -16.79
N GLY A 799 -38.94 7.09 -16.46
CA GLY A 799 -39.32 5.73 -16.88
C GLY A 799 -38.94 5.36 -18.32
N GLN A 800 -38.16 6.18 -19.03
CA GLN A 800 -37.65 5.91 -20.38
C GLN A 800 -36.57 4.82 -20.40
N ALA A 801 -35.99 4.48 -19.25
CA ALA A 801 -35.06 3.37 -19.07
C ALA A 801 -35.18 2.78 -17.66
N ARG A 802 -34.81 1.50 -17.48
CA ARG A 802 -34.69 0.86 -16.17
C ARG A 802 -33.21 0.73 -15.78
N PRO A 803 -32.82 0.95 -14.52
CA PRO A 803 -31.43 0.77 -14.11
C PRO A 803 -30.92 -0.67 -14.32
N GLU A 804 -31.77 -1.68 -14.12
CA GLU A 804 -31.43 -3.09 -14.32
C GLU A 804 -30.91 -3.37 -15.74
N ASP A 805 -31.57 -2.81 -16.76
CA ASP A 805 -31.19 -3.02 -18.17
C ASP A 805 -29.85 -2.36 -18.50
N LEU A 806 -29.58 -1.18 -17.93
CA LEU A 806 -28.36 -0.42 -18.17
C LEU A 806 -27.16 -1.05 -17.42
N ILE A 807 -27.35 -1.46 -16.17
CA ILE A 807 -26.33 -2.15 -15.36
C ILE A 807 -25.99 -3.53 -15.96
N ALA A 808 -26.98 -4.26 -16.51
CA ALA A 808 -26.73 -5.56 -17.15
C ALA A 808 -25.81 -5.50 -18.38
N HIS A 809 -25.66 -4.33 -19.01
CA HIS A 809 -24.71 -4.12 -20.13
C HIS A 809 -23.31 -3.70 -19.66
N TYR A 810 -23.14 -3.35 -18.38
CA TYR A 810 -21.83 -2.98 -17.81
C TYR A 810 -20.96 -4.24 -17.65
N ARG A 811 -19.89 -4.33 -18.45
CA ARG A 811 -18.86 -5.36 -18.30
C ARG A 811 -17.69 -4.81 -17.48
N PRO A 812 -17.54 -5.18 -16.19
CA PRO A 812 -16.39 -4.75 -15.42
C PRO A 812 -15.09 -5.31 -16.03
N PRO A 813 -13.96 -4.58 -15.94
CA PRO A 813 -12.65 -5.16 -16.25
C PRO A 813 -12.39 -6.36 -15.33
N LYS A 814 -11.82 -7.45 -15.88
CA LYS A 814 -11.55 -8.67 -15.12
C LYS A 814 -10.45 -8.45 -14.07
N VAL A 815 -10.84 -8.07 -12.85
CA VAL A 815 -9.96 -8.09 -11.67
C VAL A 815 -9.47 -9.53 -11.46
N LYS A 816 -8.15 -9.72 -11.44
CA LYS A 816 -7.54 -11.05 -11.30
C LYS A 816 -7.43 -11.45 -9.83
N GLY A 817 -8.45 -12.17 -9.36
CA GLY A 817 -8.41 -12.91 -8.09
C GLY A 817 -9.18 -12.22 -6.98
N ASN A 818 -10.38 -12.72 -6.72
CA ASN A 818 -11.20 -12.39 -5.54
C ASN A 818 -10.47 -12.95 -4.29
N THR A 819 -9.46 -12.22 -3.81
CA THR A 819 -8.50 -12.73 -2.81
C THR A 819 -9.10 -12.76 -1.41
N PHE A 820 -9.99 -11.82 -1.12
CA PHE A 820 -10.72 -11.74 0.13
C PHE A 820 -12.15 -12.22 -0.07
N GLN A 821 -12.53 -13.27 0.66
CA GLN A 821 -13.95 -13.54 0.93
C GLN A 821 -14.40 -12.58 2.03
N ILE A 822 -15.12 -11.53 1.65
CA ILE A 822 -15.82 -10.64 2.59
C ILE A 822 -17.25 -11.18 2.73
N PRO A 823 -17.58 -11.87 3.83
CA PRO A 823 -18.93 -12.41 4.02
C PRO A 823 -19.93 -11.29 4.25
N THR A 824 -21.09 -11.37 3.60
CA THR A 824 -22.14 -10.35 3.72
C THR A 824 -22.74 -10.34 5.13
N SER A 825 -22.49 -9.24 5.84
CA SER A 825 -22.89 -9.07 7.24
C SER A 825 -23.82 -7.87 7.37
N VAL A 826 -25.11 -8.15 7.53
CA VAL A 826 -26.14 -7.16 7.89
C VAL A 826 -26.34 -7.19 9.41
N VAL A 827 -26.29 -6.03 10.05
CA VAL A 827 -26.56 -5.82 11.49
C VAL A 827 -27.68 -4.79 11.63
N ALA A 828 -28.75 -5.16 12.34
CA ALA A 828 -29.87 -4.26 12.63
C ALA A 828 -29.81 -3.73 14.07
N ASP A 829 -29.84 -2.41 14.23
CA ASP A 829 -29.79 -1.70 15.50
C ASP A 829 -31.03 -0.83 15.66
N ASN A 830 -31.92 -1.24 16.57
CA ASN A 830 -33.21 -0.58 16.82
C ASN A 830 -33.20 0.33 18.06
N SER A 831 -32.01 0.68 18.60
CA SER A 831 -31.88 1.46 19.83
C SER A 831 -32.13 2.96 19.66
N PHE A 832 -31.82 3.50 18.47
CA PHE A 832 -31.94 4.93 18.14
C PHE A 832 -33.40 5.39 18.16
N HIS A 833 -33.71 6.57 18.70
CA HIS A 833 -35.10 6.92 19.04
C HIS A 833 -36.10 6.93 17.86
N ALA A 834 -35.67 7.36 16.67
CA ALA A 834 -36.57 7.67 15.54
C ALA A 834 -36.37 6.81 14.26
N HIS A 835 -35.43 5.85 14.27
CA HIS A 835 -35.10 5.01 13.12
C HIS A 835 -34.69 3.61 13.57
N THR A 836 -34.80 2.63 12.69
CA THR A 836 -33.97 1.42 12.74
C THR A 836 -32.71 1.69 11.91
N VAL A 837 -31.53 1.31 12.38
CA VAL A 837 -30.27 1.45 11.65
C VAL A 837 -29.84 0.09 11.12
N LEU A 838 -29.55 0.00 9.82
CA LEU A 838 -29.04 -1.21 9.16
C LEU A 838 -27.61 -0.95 8.70
N GLU A 839 -26.65 -1.63 9.33
CA GLU A 839 -25.22 -1.56 8.98
C GLU A 839 -24.86 -2.81 8.16
N ILE A 840 -24.52 -2.62 6.87
CA ILE A 840 -24.27 -3.68 5.90
C ILE A 840 -22.80 -3.66 5.48
N THR A 841 -22.08 -4.73 5.78
CA THR A 841 -20.74 -5.01 5.23
C THR A 841 -20.85 -5.99 4.07
N ALA A 842 -20.20 -5.67 2.96
CA ALA A 842 -20.11 -6.52 1.77
C ALA A 842 -18.79 -6.31 1.01
N LEU A 843 -18.51 -7.17 0.02
CA LEU A 843 -17.51 -6.92 -1.02
C LEU A 843 -18.07 -5.85 -1.97
N ASP A 844 -17.34 -4.75 -2.19
CA ASP A 844 -17.78 -3.67 -3.09
C ASP A 844 -17.75 -4.12 -4.57
N ARG A 845 -18.74 -3.66 -5.33
CA ARG A 845 -18.93 -3.93 -6.76
C ARG A 845 -20.03 -3.05 -7.34
N VAL A 846 -19.89 -2.71 -8.63
CA VAL A 846 -20.84 -1.85 -9.35
C VAL A 846 -22.27 -2.41 -9.25
N GLY A 847 -23.20 -1.56 -8.81
CA GLY A 847 -24.59 -1.94 -8.57
C GLY A 847 -24.90 -2.48 -7.16
N LEU A 848 -23.93 -2.56 -6.24
CA LEU A 848 -24.16 -3.02 -4.86
C LEU A 848 -25.21 -2.16 -4.11
N LEU A 849 -25.02 -0.85 -4.06
CA LEU A 849 -25.96 0.09 -3.41
C LEU A 849 -27.34 0.06 -4.05
N PHE A 850 -27.40 -0.05 -5.38
CA PHE A 850 -28.65 -0.25 -6.12
C PHE A 850 -29.35 -1.54 -5.68
N THR A 851 -28.61 -2.65 -5.59
CA THR A 851 -29.15 -3.95 -5.17
C THR A 851 -29.73 -3.89 -3.75
N MET A 852 -29.01 -3.29 -2.79
CA MET A 852 -29.49 -3.15 -1.40
C MET A 852 -30.72 -2.24 -1.30
N THR A 853 -30.74 -1.11 -2.02
CA THR A 853 -31.89 -0.18 -2.02
C THR A 853 -33.13 -0.76 -2.70
N ARG A 854 -32.99 -1.60 -3.75
CA ARG A 854 -34.10 -2.37 -4.34
C ARG A 854 -34.66 -3.42 -3.39
N VAL A 855 -33.83 -4.08 -2.57
CA VAL A 855 -34.33 -5.00 -1.52
C VAL A 855 -35.13 -4.23 -0.46
N LEU A 856 -34.63 -3.09 0.01
CA LEU A 856 -35.35 -2.23 0.97
C LEU A 856 -36.70 -1.76 0.41
N GLU A 857 -36.72 -1.27 -0.84
CA GLU A 857 -37.95 -0.91 -1.56
C GLU A 857 -38.96 -2.07 -1.60
N SER A 858 -38.52 -3.27 -2.01
CA SER A 858 -39.39 -4.45 -2.13
C SER A 858 -40.00 -4.92 -0.81
N HIS A 859 -39.39 -4.58 0.34
CA HIS A 859 -39.90 -4.87 1.68
C HIS A 859 -40.81 -3.78 2.24
N GLY A 860 -41.09 -2.71 1.50
CA GLY A 860 -41.87 -1.56 1.98
C GLY A 860 -41.16 -0.82 3.11
N ILE A 861 -39.93 -0.37 2.83
CA ILE A 861 -39.05 0.31 3.78
C ILE A 861 -38.59 1.64 3.18
N GLN A 862 -38.72 2.72 3.95
CA GLN A 862 -38.26 4.06 3.61
C GLN A 862 -36.86 4.30 4.19
N ILE A 863 -36.02 5.02 3.44
CA ILE A 863 -34.67 5.42 3.84
C ILE A 863 -34.70 6.92 4.15
N SER A 864 -34.19 7.32 5.32
CA SER A 864 -34.05 8.74 5.71
C SER A 864 -32.63 9.27 5.46
N THR A 865 -31.62 8.44 5.74
CA THR A 865 -30.21 8.74 5.47
C THR A 865 -29.51 7.46 5.02
N ALA A 866 -28.60 7.54 4.06
CA ALA A 866 -27.65 6.46 3.76
C ALA A 866 -26.22 7.00 3.76
N LYS A 867 -25.37 6.46 4.63
CA LYS A 867 -23.91 6.66 4.56
C LYS A 867 -23.27 5.50 3.83
N ILE A 868 -22.44 5.80 2.84
CA ILE A 868 -21.86 4.85 1.91
C ILE A 868 -20.35 4.95 2.05
N ALA A 869 -19.71 3.86 2.48
CA ALA A 869 -18.30 3.90 2.87
C ALA A 869 -17.53 2.72 2.27
N THR A 870 -17.04 2.92 1.04
CA THR A 870 -16.05 2.03 0.43
C THR A 870 -14.69 2.22 1.09
N TYR A 871 -14.13 1.11 1.55
CA TYR A 871 -12.74 0.94 1.95
C TYR A 871 -12.17 -0.15 1.05
N GLY A 872 -11.24 0.16 0.14
CA GLY A 872 -10.66 -0.83 -0.78
C GLY A 872 -11.73 -1.62 -1.55
N GLU A 873 -11.73 -2.96 -1.46
CA GLU A 873 -12.77 -3.83 -2.02
C GLU A 873 -13.95 -4.09 -1.05
N ARG A 874 -14.11 -3.33 0.04
CA ARG A 874 -15.17 -3.51 1.06
C ARG A 874 -16.11 -2.31 1.12
N ALA A 875 -17.41 -2.54 0.95
CA ALA A 875 -18.43 -1.56 1.32
C ALA A 875 -18.83 -1.72 2.80
N VAL A 876 -19.10 -0.59 3.46
CA VAL A 876 -19.76 -0.52 4.77
C VAL A 876 -20.88 0.53 4.68
N ASP A 877 -22.06 0.09 4.29
CA ASP A 877 -23.19 0.98 3.99
C ASP A 877 -24.19 0.97 5.14
N VAL A 878 -24.61 2.15 5.57
CA VAL A 878 -25.43 2.33 6.77
C VAL A 878 -26.69 3.12 6.46
N PHE A 879 -27.82 2.42 6.54
CA PHE A 879 -29.15 2.95 6.21
C PHE A 879 -29.93 3.24 7.49
N TYR A 880 -30.39 4.48 7.64
CA TYR A 880 -31.35 4.89 8.67
C TYR A 880 -32.75 4.75 8.07
N VAL A 881 -33.54 3.79 8.56
CA VAL A 881 -34.77 3.34 7.90
C VAL A 881 -36.01 3.33 8.80
N ARG A 882 -37.17 3.34 8.14
CA ARG A 882 -38.53 3.27 8.71
C ARG A 882 -39.42 2.37 7.85
N ASP A 883 -40.58 1.99 8.39
CA ASP A 883 -41.65 1.42 7.58
C ASP A 883 -42.49 2.50 6.85
N LEU A 884 -43.48 2.04 6.06
CA LEU A 884 -44.42 2.90 5.34
C LEU A 884 -45.32 3.79 6.23
N PHE A 885 -45.32 3.57 7.55
CA PHE A 885 -46.06 4.40 8.52
C PHE A 885 -45.13 5.41 9.21
N GLY A 886 -43.86 5.49 8.81
CA GLY A 886 -42.85 6.36 9.41
C GLY A 886 -42.36 5.87 10.78
N LEU A 887 -42.60 4.60 11.13
CA LEU A 887 -42.23 3.99 12.40
C LEU A 887 -40.96 3.13 12.26
N LYS A 888 -40.43 2.68 13.39
CA LYS A 888 -39.35 1.67 13.45
C LYS A 888 -39.82 0.34 12.86
N LEU A 889 -38.88 -0.42 12.31
CA LEU A 889 -39.14 -1.81 11.94
C LEU A 889 -39.40 -2.64 13.21
N GLU A 890 -40.53 -3.35 13.24
CA GLU A 890 -40.82 -4.36 14.26
C GLU A 890 -39.84 -5.54 14.14
N PRO A 891 -39.45 -6.21 15.24
CA PRO A 891 -38.51 -7.34 15.19
C PRO A 891 -38.86 -8.43 14.17
N ARG A 892 -40.16 -8.77 14.05
CA ARG A 892 -40.68 -9.75 13.09
C ARG A 892 -40.44 -9.42 11.60
N ARG A 893 -40.07 -8.19 11.27
CA ARG A 893 -39.71 -7.76 9.90
C ARG A 893 -38.19 -7.73 9.65
N LEU A 894 -37.37 -7.89 10.69
CA LEU A 894 -35.90 -7.81 10.56
C LEU A 894 -35.31 -9.07 9.91
N ASP A 895 -35.66 -10.27 10.39
CA ASP A 895 -35.02 -11.50 9.89
C ASP A 895 -35.27 -11.76 8.39
N PRO A 896 -36.51 -11.59 7.83
CA PRO A 896 -36.74 -11.73 6.39
C PRO A 896 -35.96 -10.71 5.56
N LEU A 897 -35.87 -9.46 6.04
CA LEU A 897 -35.13 -8.38 5.40
C LEU A 897 -33.62 -8.66 5.41
N ILE A 898 -33.08 -9.08 6.56
CA ILE A 898 -31.67 -9.42 6.75
C ILE A 898 -31.28 -10.56 5.79
N GLN A 899 -32.13 -11.57 5.65
CA GLN A 899 -31.89 -12.66 4.71
C GLN A 899 -31.99 -12.20 3.25
N GLY A 900 -33.04 -11.46 2.87
CA GLY A 900 -33.19 -10.93 1.51
C GLY A 900 -32.06 -9.98 1.09
N LEU A 901 -31.48 -9.22 2.04
CA LEU A 901 -30.29 -8.39 1.79
C LEU A 901 -29.04 -9.24 1.56
N ARG A 902 -28.82 -10.31 2.34
CA ARG A 902 -27.72 -11.25 2.12
C ARG A 902 -27.86 -11.95 0.77
N ASP A 903 -29.00 -12.57 0.51
CA ASP A 903 -29.27 -13.35 -0.71
C ASP A 903 -29.07 -12.51 -1.99
N ALA A 904 -29.44 -11.23 -1.96
CA ALA A 904 -29.27 -10.33 -3.10
C ALA A 904 -27.82 -9.88 -3.32
N VAL A 905 -27.07 -9.61 -2.25
CA VAL A 905 -25.65 -9.21 -2.32
C VAL A 905 -24.77 -10.41 -2.66
N ASP A 906 -25.03 -11.57 -2.07
CA ASP A 906 -24.32 -12.81 -2.38
C ASP A 906 -24.68 -13.32 -3.78
N GLY A 907 -25.92 -13.14 -4.26
CA GLY A 907 -26.30 -13.37 -5.66
C GLY A 907 -25.55 -12.48 -6.65
N LEU A 908 -25.21 -11.25 -6.24
CA LEU A 908 -24.34 -10.33 -6.99
C LEU A 908 -22.87 -10.81 -7.01
N ALA A 909 -22.46 -11.74 -6.13
CA ALA A 909 -21.13 -12.35 -6.12
C ALA A 909 -20.92 -13.26 -7.34
N ASP A 910 -21.89 -14.13 -7.61
CA ASP A 910 -21.84 -15.24 -8.59
C ASP A 910 -22.02 -14.82 -10.07
N GLY A 911 -22.15 -13.51 -10.34
CA GLY A 911 -22.45 -12.99 -11.68
C GLY A 911 -23.89 -13.27 -12.14
N LEU A 912 -24.75 -13.74 -11.24
CA LEU A 912 -26.19 -13.87 -11.46
C LEU A 912 -26.84 -12.50 -11.30
N GLY A 913 -26.85 -11.71 -12.38
CA GLY A 913 -27.63 -10.47 -12.45
C GLY A 913 -29.08 -10.68 -11.98
N PRO A 914 -29.71 -9.68 -11.34
CA PRO A 914 -30.89 -9.87 -10.48
C PRO A 914 -32.01 -10.61 -11.22
N LYS A 915 -32.22 -11.88 -10.83
CA LYS A 915 -33.19 -12.77 -11.49
C LYS A 915 -34.60 -12.25 -11.29
N SER A 916 -35.16 -11.67 -12.35
CA SER A 916 -36.44 -10.96 -12.34
C SER A 916 -37.64 -11.89 -12.25
N ARG A 917 -37.89 -12.40 -11.04
CA ARG A 917 -39.19 -12.84 -10.51
C ARG A 917 -39.11 -12.91 -8.99
N GLY A 918 -39.45 -11.81 -8.32
CA GLY A 918 -39.82 -11.87 -6.90
C GLY A 918 -41.01 -12.81 -6.69
N PRO A 919 -41.18 -13.39 -5.50
CA PRO A 919 -42.31 -14.29 -5.22
C PRO A 919 -43.63 -13.58 -5.51
N ALA A 920 -44.50 -14.24 -6.29
CA ALA A 920 -45.77 -13.68 -6.73
C ALA A 920 -46.80 -13.63 -5.59
N PHE A 921 -46.61 -12.69 -4.66
CA PHE A 921 -47.58 -12.38 -3.63
C PHE A 921 -48.88 -11.90 -4.27
N ARG A 922 -49.90 -12.77 -4.24
CA ARG A 922 -51.26 -12.43 -4.65
C ARG A 922 -51.72 -11.21 -3.87
N THR A 923 -52.07 -10.14 -4.58
CA THR A 923 -52.67 -8.94 -4.02
C THR A 923 -54.06 -9.26 -3.45
N SER A 924 -54.11 -9.59 -2.15
CA SER A 924 -55.36 -9.87 -1.44
C SER A 924 -56.14 -8.59 -1.16
N ALA A 925 -56.77 -8.03 -2.19
CA ALA A 925 -57.61 -6.83 -2.16
C ALA A 925 -58.95 -7.01 -1.39
N ALA A 926 -58.95 -7.83 -0.34
CA ALA A 926 -60.13 -8.31 0.37
C ALA A 926 -60.02 -8.22 1.92
N ALA A 927 -58.89 -7.77 2.47
CA ALA A 927 -58.66 -7.74 3.93
C ALA A 927 -58.96 -6.39 4.60
N TYR A 928 -58.81 -5.26 3.90
CA TYR A 928 -58.96 -3.91 4.47
C TYR A 928 -60.37 -3.35 4.33
N ARG A 929 -61.35 -3.98 5.00
CA ARG A 929 -62.68 -3.37 5.21
C ARG A 929 -63.40 -3.79 6.50
N LYS A 930 -62.70 -3.68 7.65
CA LYS A 930 -63.31 -3.66 9.00
C LYS A 930 -62.33 -3.19 10.07
N LEU A 931 -62.57 -1.99 10.62
CA LEU A 931 -62.38 -1.55 12.01
C LEU A 931 -63.21 -0.24 12.17
N PRO A 932 -63.65 0.15 13.38
CA PRO A 932 -64.81 1.03 13.54
C PRO A 932 -64.50 2.53 13.39
N ALA A 933 -65.54 3.29 13.03
CA ALA A 933 -65.55 4.75 13.12
C ALA A 933 -65.76 5.20 14.59
N SER A 934 -65.35 6.44 14.89
CA SER A 934 -65.44 7.05 16.22
C SER A 934 -66.88 7.42 16.61
N ALA A 935 -67.25 7.18 17.87
CA ALA A 935 -68.49 7.68 18.44
C ALA A 935 -68.33 9.14 18.90
N ALA A 936 -69.03 10.06 18.24
CA ALA A 936 -69.30 11.42 18.69
C ALA A 936 -70.59 11.92 18.03
N GLU A 937 -71.71 11.84 18.76
CA GLU A 937 -72.99 12.48 18.45
C GLU A 937 -72.87 14.03 18.57
N PRO A 938 -73.76 14.85 17.96
CA PRO A 938 -75.22 14.73 18.06
C PRO A 938 -75.98 15.09 16.74
N PRO A 939 -77.24 15.61 16.72
CA PRO A 939 -78.35 14.80 16.18
C PRO A 939 -79.16 15.47 15.04
N GLY A 940 -80.02 14.71 14.33
CA GLY A 940 -81.07 15.34 13.50
C GLY A 940 -81.71 14.51 12.38
N ALA A 941 -82.84 13.86 12.70
CA ALA A 941 -84.03 13.66 11.85
C ALA A 941 -83.94 13.10 10.39
N ALA A 942 -84.61 11.95 10.22
CA ALA A 942 -85.59 11.63 9.17
C ALA A 942 -85.19 11.48 7.67
N GLY A 943 -85.39 10.26 7.16
CA GLY A 943 -86.53 10.06 6.24
C GLY A 943 -86.29 9.41 4.85
N SER A 944 -86.64 8.12 4.76
CA SER A 944 -87.24 7.47 3.56
C SER A 944 -86.36 7.23 2.29
N PRO A 945 -86.74 6.28 1.39
CA PRO A 945 -85.71 5.41 0.77
C PRO A 945 -85.84 5.12 -0.76
N GLU A 946 -84.95 4.22 -1.21
CA GLU A 946 -85.10 3.21 -2.29
C GLU A 946 -84.90 3.53 -3.81
N THR A 947 -83.96 2.76 -4.40
CA THR A 947 -84.00 2.13 -5.77
C THR A 947 -83.84 3.00 -7.05
N GLU A 948 -83.28 2.52 -8.19
CA GLU A 948 -82.32 1.41 -8.47
C GLU A 948 -81.56 1.58 -9.83
N THR A 949 -80.45 0.84 -9.99
CA THR A 949 -79.87 0.30 -11.26
C THR A 949 -79.31 1.15 -12.44
N ARG A 950 -78.02 0.88 -12.73
CA ARG A 950 -77.39 0.44 -14.03
C ARG A 950 -77.02 1.40 -15.20
N LYS A 951 -75.71 1.40 -15.47
CA LYS A 951 -74.98 1.16 -16.76
C LYS A 951 -75.09 2.11 -17.98
N ALA A 952 -73.92 2.50 -18.50
CA ALA A 952 -73.59 2.58 -19.95
C ALA A 952 -72.08 2.36 -20.19
N THR A 953 -71.63 2.07 -21.42
CA THR A 953 -70.20 1.90 -21.86
C THR A 953 -70.08 1.79 -23.40
N VAL A 954 -68.87 1.51 -23.95
CA VAL A 954 -68.52 1.09 -25.35
C VAL A 954 -68.43 2.19 -26.47
N PRO A 955 -67.84 1.99 -27.71
CA PRO A 955 -66.51 2.58 -28.05
C PRO A 955 -66.22 3.13 -29.51
N GLU A 956 -64.96 3.56 -29.74
CA GLU A 956 -64.01 3.49 -30.92
C GLU A 956 -64.40 3.46 -32.43
N SER A 957 -63.66 4.19 -33.32
CA SER A 957 -62.62 3.66 -34.28
C SER A 957 -62.27 4.51 -35.57
N GLY A 958 -61.00 4.49 -36.05
CA GLY A 958 -60.48 4.86 -37.43
C GLY A 958 -59.92 6.29 -37.70
N ALA A 959 -59.25 6.67 -38.83
CA ALA A 959 -58.33 5.99 -39.82
C ALA A 959 -57.73 6.93 -40.95
N ALA A 960 -56.44 6.74 -41.37
CA ALA A 960 -55.77 7.03 -42.70
C ALA A 960 -55.62 8.52 -43.25
N ASP A 961 -54.83 8.94 -44.30
CA ASP A 961 -53.67 8.41 -45.11
C ASP A 961 -52.90 9.50 -45.98
N ALA A 962 -51.74 9.12 -46.58
CA ALA A 962 -51.10 9.48 -47.90
C ALA A 962 -50.39 10.84 -48.29
N SER A 963 -49.31 10.69 -49.11
CA SER A 963 -48.72 11.60 -50.18
C SER A 963 -47.48 12.53 -49.91
N SER A 964 -46.96 13.23 -50.95
CA SER A 964 -45.59 13.85 -51.09
C SER A 964 -45.59 15.04 -52.10
N PRO A 965 -44.51 15.69 -52.69
CA PRO A 965 -43.14 15.24 -53.10
C PRO A 965 -41.97 16.33 -53.11
N LYS A 966 -40.87 16.12 -53.90
CA LYS A 966 -39.74 17.04 -54.33
C LYS A 966 -38.69 17.46 -53.27
N SER A 967 -37.36 17.62 -53.45
CA SER A 967 -36.29 17.55 -54.51
C SER A 967 -35.47 18.86 -54.57
N VAL A 968 -34.12 18.80 -54.43
CA VAL A 968 -33.05 19.43 -55.28
C VAL A 968 -31.69 19.53 -54.51
N ALA A 969 -30.57 19.46 -55.25
CA ALA A 969 -29.15 19.67 -54.88
C ALA A 969 -28.43 20.37 -56.10
N PRO A 970 -27.08 20.57 -56.24
CA PRO A 970 -25.91 20.21 -55.42
C PRO A 970 -24.79 21.32 -55.35
N ASP A 971 -23.50 20.94 -55.28
CA ASP A 971 -22.27 21.66 -55.73
C ASP A 971 -21.71 22.87 -54.93
N ALA A 972 -20.39 23.21 -54.92
CA ALA A 972 -19.19 22.62 -55.56
C ALA A 972 -17.83 23.01 -54.89
N ALA A 973 -16.74 22.32 -55.30
CA ALA A 973 -15.31 22.74 -55.41
C ALA A 973 -14.39 22.96 -54.18
N GLY A 974 -13.09 22.67 -54.40
CA GLY A 974 -11.90 23.10 -53.62
C GLY A 974 -11.02 24.05 -54.49
N PRO A 975 -9.65 24.02 -54.47
CA PRO A 975 -8.69 23.17 -53.75
C PRO A 975 -7.46 23.95 -53.14
N GLU A 976 -6.33 23.26 -52.91
CA GLU A 976 -4.94 23.76 -52.63
C GLU A 976 -4.64 24.44 -51.25
N GLY A 977 -3.43 24.30 -50.64
CA GLY A 977 -2.30 23.39 -50.93
C GLY A 977 -1.04 23.56 -50.03
N VAL A 978 -0.23 22.47 -49.92
CA VAL A 978 1.23 22.40 -49.59
C VAL A 978 1.73 22.73 -48.13
N PRO A 979 2.73 21.98 -47.56
CA PRO A 979 3.27 22.15 -46.19
C PRO A 979 4.74 22.67 -46.20
N PRO A 980 5.64 22.51 -45.17
CA PRO A 980 5.50 22.07 -43.77
C PRO A 980 6.14 23.03 -42.71
N GLY A 981 6.02 22.71 -41.42
CA GLY A 981 6.75 23.37 -40.32
C GLY A 981 6.73 22.56 -39.03
N ALA A 982 7.80 22.64 -38.21
CA ALA A 982 7.97 21.82 -37.00
C ALA A 982 7.85 22.65 -35.70
N SER A 983 7.37 22.03 -34.63
CA SER A 983 7.39 22.59 -33.27
C SER A 983 7.55 21.48 -32.20
N SER A 984 8.11 21.86 -31.06
CA SER A 984 8.60 20.97 -29.99
C SER A 984 7.52 20.59 -28.96
N PRO A 985 7.70 19.50 -28.18
CA PRO A 985 6.82 19.18 -27.06
C PRO A 985 6.98 20.18 -25.89
N GLU A 986 5.86 20.54 -25.25
CA GLU A 986 5.87 21.38 -24.05
C GLU A 986 6.33 20.61 -22.80
N ALA A 987 7.03 21.30 -21.89
CA ALA A 987 7.60 20.73 -20.68
C ALA A 987 6.73 21.00 -19.45
N VAL A 988 6.59 19.99 -18.58
CA VAL A 988 5.93 20.15 -17.27
C VAL A 988 6.80 21.04 -16.37
N THR A 989 6.22 22.12 -15.87
CA THR A 989 6.91 23.12 -15.03
C THR A 989 7.17 22.60 -13.61
N ALA A 990 8.44 22.50 -13.23
CA ALA A 990 8.85 22.30 -11.84
C ALA A 990 9.17 23.65 -11.19
N VAL A 991 8.46 24.00 -10.12
CA VAL A 991 8.73 25.22 -9.34
C VAL A 991 9.94 24.98 -8.44
N GLY A 992 11.02 25.73 -8.67
CA GLY A 992 12.22 25.70 -7.84
C GLY A 992 12.12 26.60 -6.59
N ALA A 993 12.98 26.32 -5.61
CA ALA A 993 13.26 27.22 -4.50
C ALA A 993 14.78 27.30 -4.29
N ALA A 994 15.34 28.50 -4.38
CA ALA A 994 16.73 28.80 -4.02
C ALA A 994 16.78 29.33 -2.57
N PRO A 995 17.91 29.17 -1.86
CA PRO A 995 18.08 29.74 -0.53
C PRO A 995 18.54 31.20 -0.61
N GLU A 996 17.87 32.10 0.10
CA GLU A 996 18.41 33.44 0.39
C GLU A 996 19.26 33.42 1.65
N SER A 997 20.35 34.19 1.63
CA SER A 997 21.24 34.42 2.77
C SER A 997 20.84 35.67 3.53
N VAL A 998 20.68 35.58 4.85
CA VAL A 998 20.70 36.73 5.75
C VAL A 998 21.79 36.52 6.78
N ALA A 999 22.66 37.52 6.93
CA ALA A 999 23.71 37.54 7.92
C ALA A 999 23.42 38.64 8.96
N GLU A 1000 23.37 38.24 10.22
CA GLU A 1000 23.51 39.10 11.39
C GLU A 1000 24.27 38.29 12.43
N GLY A 1001 25.19 38.93 13.16
CA GLY A 1001 26.00 38.28 14.20
C GLY A 1001 26.06 39.15 15.44
N VAL A 1002 26.72 38.67 16.50
CA VAL A 1002 27.30 39.51 17.57
C VAL A 1002 28.26 38.68 18.43
N ALA A 1003 29.34 39.32 18.87
CA ALA A 1003 30.26 38.98 19.97
C ALA A 1003 30.61 37.51 20.27
N ALA A 1004 31.89 37.18 20.04
CA ALA A 1004 32.66 36.34 20.97
C ALA A 1004 33.50 37.26 21.89
N PRO A 1005 33.85 36.82 23.12
CA PRO A 1005 34.92 37.44 23.89
C PRO A 1005 36.25 36.67 23.77
N GLU A 1006 37.32 37.45 23.71
CA GLU A 1006 38.70 37.13 24.12
C GLU A 1006 38.74 36.60 25.57
N SER A 1007 39.79 35.96 26.11
CA SER A 1007 41.03 35.33 25.61
C SER A 1007 41.62 34.51 26.78
N VAL A 1008 42.80 33.88 26.62
CA VAL A 1008 43.96 33.99 27.55
C VAL A 1008 45.11 33.07 27.09
N ILE A 1009 46.35 33.50 27.38
CA ILE A 1009 47.61 32.86 27.02
C ILE A 1009 48.21 32.15 28.26
N SER A 1010 48.82 30.97 28.07
CA SER A 1010 50.00 30.56 28.86
C SER A 1010 50.74 29.40 28.22
N ASP A 1011 52.07 29.51 28.16
CA ASP A 1011 53.00 28.45 27.74
C ASP A 1011 53.06 27.26 28.70
N GLY A 1012 53.57 26.13 28.22
CA GLY A 1012 53.87 24.96 29.04
C GLY A 1012 54.77 23.94 28.34
N ARG A 1013 56.06 23.95 28.68
CA ARG A 1013 56.98 22.80 28.48
C ARG A 1013 56.54 21.66 29.42
N GLU A 1014 56.96 20.40 29.28
CA GLU A 1014 58.32 19.94 29.02
C GLU A 1014 58.39 18.46 28.56
N SER A 1015 59.57 17.84 28.66
CA SER A 1015 59.90 16.44 28.38
C SER A 1015 59.13 15.47 29.35
N ASP A 1016 59.07 14.15 29.15
CA ASP A 1016 60.21 13.27 28.89
C ASP A 1016 59.92 11.91 28.20
N SER A 1017 61.01 11.20 27.98
CA SER A 1017 61.23 9.90 27.37
C SER A 1017 60.76 8.70 28.23
N GLY A 1018 60.61 7.54 27.58
CA GLY A 1018 60.18 6.29 28.23
C GLY A 1018 60.19 5.11 27.28
N SER A 1019 61.36 4.56 26.98
CA SER A 1019 61.56 3.46 26.02
C SER A 1019 61.50 2.06 26.65
N GLY A 1020 61.09 1.06 25.85
CA GLY A 1020 61.70 -0.27 25.90
C GLY A 1020 60.76 -1.49 26.01
N GLY A 1021 61.14 -2.55 25.28
CA GLY A 1021 60.95 -3.93 25.77
C GLY A 1021 60.08 -4.87 24.93
N ASP A 1022 60.66 -5.49 23.90
CA ASP A 1022 60.11 -6.69 23.26
C ASP A 1022 60.10 -7.90 24.23
N ARG A 1023 59.21 -8.89 24.01
CA ARG A 1023 59.61 -10.22 23.47
C ARG A 1023 58.45 -11.22 23.27
N VAL A 1024 58.79 -12.33 22.61
CA VAL A 1024 57.93 -13.41 22.09
C VAL A 1024 58.20 -14.74 22.80
N ALA A 1025 57.15 -15.50 23.08
CA ALA A 1025 57.04 -16.97 23.17
C ALA A 1025 55.52 -17.29 23.16
N GLU A 1026 54.93 -18.06 22.25
CA GLU A 1026 55.08 -19.50 21.89
C GLU A 1026 54.28 -20.47 22.80
N ASP A 1027 53.61 -21.43 22.16
CA ASP A 1027 52.62 -22.38 22.71
C ASP A 1027 53.26 -23.55 23.50
N PRO A 1028 52.44 -24.40 24.16
CA PRO A 1028 52.21 -25.72 23.55
C PRO A 1028 50.78 -26.28 23.64
N ASP A 1029 50.50 -27.24 22.76
CA ASP A 1029 49.22 -27.91 22.52
C ASP A 1029 48.66 -28.77 23.68
N PHE A 1030 47.39 -29.18 23.51
CA PHE A 1030 46.89 -30.48 23.98
C PHE A 1030 45.96 -31.10 22.93
N ASP A 1031 46.15 -32.40 22.64
CA ASP A 1031 45.60 -33.10 21.46
C ASP A 1031 44.67 -34.28 21.85
N ASP A 1032 44.24 -35.06 20.85
CA ASP A 1032 43.53 -36.37 20.92
C ASP A 1032 42.04 -36.38 21.37
N ALA A 1033 41.15 -37.23 20.82
CA ALA A 1033 41.23 -38.10 19.63
C ALA A 1033 39.83 -38.53 19.13
N GLU A 1034 39.76 -38.95 17.84
CA GLU A 1034 38.83 -39.92 17.21
C GLU A 1034 37.28 -39.75 17.29
N SER A 1035 36.46 -40.06 16.27
CA SER A 1035 36.66 -40.84 15.04
C SER A 1035 35.71 -40.46 13.86
N SER A 1036 35.99 -41.07 12.71
CA SER A 1036 35.40 -40.90 11.36
C SER A 1036 33.87 -40.66 11.18
N ARG A 1037 33.53 -39.77 10.21
CA ARG A 1037 32.85 -40.14 8.93
C ARG A 1037 32.63 -38.91 8.02
N GLY A 1038 33.48 -38.77 7.00
CA GLY A 1038 33.52 -37.57 6.15
C GLY A 1038 32.30 -37.35 5.25
N ARG A 1039 31.83 -36.09 5.17
CA ARG A 1039 30.90 -35.59 4.14
C ARG A 1039 31.28 -34.18 3.68
N GLY A 1040 32.37 -34.09 2.92
CA GLY A 1040 32.81 -32.84 2.29
C GLY A 1040 31.75 -32.30 1.31
N TRP A 1041 31.46 -30.99 1.42
CA TRP A 1041 30.59 -30.26 0.50
C TRP A 1041 31.44 -29.53 -0.55
N GLY A 1042 31.91 -30.27 -1.55
CA GLY A 1042 32.70 -29.73 -2.66
C GLY A 1042 31.86 -28.86 -3.60
N TRP A 1043 31.81 -27.56 -3.32
CA TRP A 1043 31.33 -26.50 -4.24
C TRP A 1043 32.26 -25.29 -4.13
N SER A 1044 33.40 -25.37 -4.82
CA SER A 1044 34.30 -24.24 -5.08
C SER A 1044 33.67 -23.21 -6.03
#